data_AF-A0AA96JYV5-F1
#
_entry.id   AF-A0AA96JYV5-F1
#
_cell.length_a   1.000
_cell.length_b   1.000
_cell.length_c   1.000
_cell.angle_alpha   90.00
_cell.angle_beta   90.00
_cell.angle_gamma   90.00
#
_symmetry.space_group_name_H-M   'P 1'
#
loop_
_entity.id
_entity.type
_entity.pdbx_description
1 polymer ?
#
loop_
_entity_poly.entity_id
_entity_poly.type
_entity_poly.pdbx_seq_one_letter_code
_entity_poly.pdbx_strand_id
1 'polypeptide(L)'
;MRYATLSVNNEGKISTMDCRQFADDVKPGQYERITFQGSRLHILSLYMVMSIMVLSGITDNAVAGVLTVMEFGQKPNYSLSTDEGDIRQLTDGRITSFPMWERKEAVGWSARAPVTIRLRLDDGSSVQSPKAGTLRVHTVKGLYAGVDVPRQVDVYARDRRNNLQLVGSLAPDSGKLPDKETHWLDIDISAATGALIMVVHATGKFLFLDEVEWRPSGVGRMPAQTAIVPNVETALKESTHRTHQGLLNAIESESRKMALPLERWAMRAWVQDPWAAIDPAQASEHINIPLSALEIRGYTEERENACLGIAVGEAVVTSGVRATIEGLPAGSVRLFEVRPVVAANGQRVYDPLVPLNDGGLLTVQPGIPSYIWLDVNLTALGPGTHRFELRFESSSSVISVPGSATVTATDVTPIRPLRAINWAYPSDMPIFHNPEAAVRDLVDHGINVFVTQPEEIPGFALDGTWEDREGGQFVNNVELAKQHGMLLLYMGWDAGRNPLGFSKTKQTIDPAAKKRLLAWVGKVFAYLSAKGLPPDRWAFYPTDEPNRTGLQLVKVFAETVKRWNSSIQIYANPIVQRSSPIEMSDLRNLDPLVDFWQPQIPALHGPLGEFYKGLRKEWWLISSPKSPAKLNSPLHEYRMLGWWAWHYGAKGVGFWSYSDTTGSSAWLDIDGYRSDFAVVYESEDGIVSSRRWEAFREGLEDYRLLAAQSQRVQRSLGTINPETLESWQSADLEAVRRTLLGVSSQP
;
A
#
# COMPACT_ATOMS: atom_id res chain seq x y z
N MET A 1 36.78 4.87 0.81
CA MET A 1 37.34 5.26 2.12
C MET A 1 38.78 5.74 1.94
N ARG A 2 39.29 6.63 2.81
CA ARG A 2 40.73 6.77 3.05
C ARG A 2 41.05 5.91 4.29
N TYR A 3 42.00 4.99 4.19
CA TYR A 3 42.48 4.25 5.36
C TYR A 3 43.77 4.91 5.86
N ALA A 4 43.80 5.33 7.12
CA ALA A 4 45.02 5.75 7.79
C ALA A 4 45.66 4.52 8.45
N THR A 5 46.90 4.20 8.08
CA THR A 5 47.65 3.10 8.70
C THR A 5 48.38 3.63 9.92
N LEU A 6 48.15 3.02 11.09
CA LEU A 6 48.86 3.33 12.32
C LEU A 6 50.03 2.36 12.48
N SER A 7 51.25 2.88 12.53
CA SER A 7 52.45 2.13 12.89
C SER A 7 52.91 2.50 14.30
N VAL A 8 53.22 1.49 15.11
CA VAL A 8 53.83 1.66 16.44
C VAL A 8 55.28 1.20 16.34
N ASN A 9 56.22 2.00 16.86
CA ASN A 9 57.63 1.58 16.93
C ASN A 9 57.91 0.78 18.22
N ASN A 10 59.11 0.19 18.33
CA ASN A 10 59.50 -0.64 19.48
C ASN A 10 59.61 0.11 20.83
N GLU A 11 59.35 1.43 20.85
CA GLU A 11 59.29 2.27 22.05
C GLU A 11 57.85 2.73 22.39
N GLY A 12 56.84 2.22 21.68
CA GLY A 12 55.42 2.42 22.01
C GLY A 12 54.82 3.78 21.63
N LYS A 13 55.52 4.61 20.84
CA LYS A 13 54.94 5.86 20.32
C LYS A 13 54.14 5.62 19.04
N ILE A 14 53.02 6.33 18.95
CA ILE A 14 52.09 6.34 17.81
C ILE A 14 52.22 7.69 17.10
N SER A 15 52.32 7.68 15.78
CA SER A 15 52.21 8.86 14.92
C SER A 15 51.37 8.55 13.68
N THR A 16 50.69 9.56 13.16
CA THR A 16 49.90 9.48 11.93
C THR A 16 50.67 10.06 10.75
N MET A 17 50.55 9.44 9.57
CA MET A 17 51.15 9.86 8.31
C MET A 17 50.09 9.97 7.22
N ASP A 18 50.19 10.96 6.34
CA ASP A 18 49.27 11.16 5.21
C ASP A 18 49.72 10.40 3.96
N CYS A 19 48.78 9.76 3.27
CA CYS A 19 49.04 8.83 2.17
C CYS A 19 49.15 9.56 0.83
N ARG A 20 50.31 10.16 0.56
CA ARG A 20 50.66 10.72 -0.77
C ARG A 20 52.04 10.35 -1.32
N GLN A 21 52.79 9.47 -0.65
CA GLN A 21 54.18 9.18 -1.06
C GLN A 21 54.68 7.76 -0.72
N PHE A 22 53.91 6.71 -1.05
CA PHE A 22 54.41 5.32 -1.01
C PHE A 22 53.66 4.38 -1.98
N ALA A 23 53.86 4.56 -3.29
CA ALA A 23 53.16 3.79 -4.32
C ALA A 23 53.96 3.60 -5.63
N ASP A 24 55.28 3.40 -5.56
CA ASP A 24 56.12 3.08 -6.73
C ASP A 24 57.10 1.90 -6.53
N ASP A 25 57.45 1.53 -5.29
CA ASP A 25 58.36 0.42 -4.99
C ASP A 25 57.77 -0.61 -4.01
N VAL A 26 57.59 -1.83 -4.50
CA VAL A 26 57.83 -3.17 -3.86
C VAL A 26 57.09 -4.24 -4.67
N LYS A 27 57.78 -5.34 -5.00
CA LYS A 27 57.23 -6.47 -5.78
C LYS A 27 56.64 -7.56 -4.86
N PRO A 28 55.65 -8.34 -5.31
CA PRO A 28 55.02 -9.38 -4.50
C PRO A 28 55.92 -10.60 -4.30
N GLY A 29 56.00 -11.09 -3.06
CA GLY A 29 56.41 -12.48 -2.78
C GLY A 29 57.47 -12.67 -1.70
N GLN A 30 57.09 -12.57 -0.42
CA GLN A 30 57.70 -13.34 0.68
C GLN A 30 56.84 -13.27 1.96
N TYR A 31 56.39 -14.42 2.46
CA TYR A 31 55.92 -14.61 3.83
C TYR A 31 56.27 -16.03 4.28
N GLU A 32 57.08 -16.15 5.32
CA GLU A 32 57.37 -17.44 5.95
C GLU A 32 56.38 -17.80 7.06
N ARG A 33 56.41 -19.07 7.46
CA ARG A 33 55.35 -19.76 8.19
C ARG A 33 55.82 -20.10 9.60
N ILE A 34 55.33 -19.37 10.61
CA ILE A 34 55.56 -19.70 12.03
C ILE A 34 54.39 -20.54 12.55
N THR A 35 54.70 -21.63 13.26
CA THR A 35 53.75 -22.60 13.82
C THR A 35 54.22 -22.99 15.22
N PHE A 36 53.31 -23.11 16.19
CA PHE A 36 53.61 -23.67 17.52
C PHE A 36 52.51 -24.62 17.99
N GLN A 37 52.87 -25.64 18.77
CA GLN A 37 52.00 -26.73 19.23
C GLN A 37 52.03 -26.87 20.75
N GLY A 38 50.87 -27.22 21.36
CA GLY A 38 50.78 -27.82 22.70
C GLY A 38 50.91 -26.84 23.89
N SER A 39 50.44 -27.16 25.10
CA SER A 39 49.71 -28.35 25.59
C SER A 39 48.79 -27.99 26.79
N ARG A 40 47.97 -28.94 27.28
CA ARG A 40 46.85 -28.71 28.23
C ARG A 40 47.18 -28.98 29.72
N LEU A 41 46.49 -28.27 30.63
CA LEU A 41 45.76 -28.70 31.88
C LEU A 41 45.44 -27.41 32.70
N HIS A 42 44.24 -27.08 33.25
CA HIS A 42 43.28 -27.76 34.16
C HIS A 42 43.82 -27.98 35.60
N ILE A 43 43.13 -27.68 36.72
CA ILE A 43 41.89 -26.90 37.03
C ILE A 43 41.79 -26.71 38.59
N LEU A 44 40.84 -25.91 39.14
CA LEU A 44 40.58 -25.65 40.61
C LEU A 44 41.67 -24.84 41.36
N SER A 45 41.45 -24.11 42.46
CA SER A 45 40.26 -23.73 43.29
C SER A 45 40.58 -22.39 44.00
N LEU A 46 39.74 -21.35 44.11
CA LEU A 46 38.38 -21.17 44.67
C LEU A 46 38.34 -20.81 46.19
N TYR A 47 37.90 -19.57 46.47
CA TYR A 47 37.43 -18.96 47.76
C TYR A 47 38.38 -18.55 48.91
N MET A 48 37.88 -17.52 49.65
CA MET A 48 38.03 -17.21 51.09
C MET A 48 39.15 -16.23 51.52
N VAL A 49 38.91 -15.09 52.22
CA VAL A 49 37.70 -14.27 52.46
C VAL A 49 38.05 -12.83 52.94
N MET A 50 37.05 -11.95 53.06
CA MET A 50 36.96 -10.62 53.74
C MET A 50 38.08 -10.25 54.76
N SER A 51 38.50 -8.99 54.94
CA SER A 51 37.69 -7.77 55.22
C SER A 51 38.54 -6.50 54.93
N ILE A 52 38.03 -5.29 54.66
CA ILE A 52 37.24 -4.36 55.51
C ILE A 52 36.65 -3.23 54.62
N MET A 53 35.40 -2.78 54.84
CA MET A 53 34.88 -1.45 54.39
C MET A 53 35.29 -0.38 55.42
N VAL A 54 35.46 0.92 55.16
CA VAL A 54 34.72 1.92 54.36
C VAL A 54 35.74 3.03 53.96
N LEU A 55 35.50 4.12 53.20
CA LEU A 55 34.43 5.13 53.27
C LEU A 55 34.59 6.13 52.09
N SER A 56 33.46 6.67 51.59
CA SER A 56 33.25 7.89 50.78
C SER A 56 32.75 7.73 49.33
N GLY A 57 31.59 8.36 49.06
CA GLY A 57 31.25 8.96 47.76
C GLY A 57 30.91 8.05 46.57
N ILE A 58 29.70 7.46 46.56
CA ILE A 58 28.63 7.69 45.57
C ILE A 58 27.36 6.91 45.98
N THR A 59 26.19 7.48 45.71
CA THR A 59 24.87 6.96 46.12
C THR A 59 24.24 6.02 45.09
N ASP A 60 23.36 5.14 45.55
CA ASP A 60 22.36 4.38 44.78
C ASP A 60 22.84 3.61 43.54
N ASN A 61 23.65 2.58 43.78
CA ASN A 61 23.62 1.38 42.93
C ASN A 61 22.29 0.63 43.15
N ALA A 62 21.23 1.08 42.49
CA ALA A 62 20.05 0.24 42.29
C ALA A 62 20.48 -1.01 41.51
N VAL A 63 20.17 -2.21 42.03
CA VAL A 63 20.47 -3.47 41.34
C VAL A 63 19.68 -3.48 40.03
N ALA A 64 20.40 -3.43 38.90
CA ALA A 64 19.80 -3.56 37.58
C ALA A 64 19.09 -4.93 37.51
N GLY A 65 17.78 -4.91 37.34
CA GLY A 65 16.99 -6.13 37.21
C GLY A 65 17.32 -6.81 35.89
N VAL A 66 17.50 -8.13 35.91
CA VAL A 66 17.81 -8.89 34.70
C VAL A 66 16.56 -8.91 33.82
N LEU A 67 16.64 -8.24 32.68
CA LEU A 67 15.63 -8.37 31.64
C LEU A 67 15.86 -9.67 30.86
N THR A 68 14.80 -10.29 30.37
CA THR A 68 14.90 -11.47 29.50
C THR A 68 13.74 -11.46 28.51
N VAL A 69 14.03 -11.55 27.21
CA VAL A 69 12.97 -11.80 26.21
C VAL A 69 12.44 -13.22 26.39
N MET A 70 11.12 -13.37 26.38
CA MET A 70 10.45 -14.65 26.55
C MET A 70 9.90 -15.20 25.23
N GLU A 71 9.30 -14.33 24.42
CA GLU A 71 8.67 -14.69 23.15
C GLU A 71 8.49 -13.44 22.27
N PHE A 72 8.54 -13.64 20.96
CA PHE A 72 8.08 -12.70 19.95
C PHE A 72 6.72 -13.17 19.44
N GLY A 73 5.67 -12.34 19.50
CA GLY A 73 4.39 -12.69 18.88
C GLY A 73 4.49 -12.75 17.36
N GLN A 74 5.27 -11.83 16.79
CA GLN A 74 5.67 -11.80 15.38
C GLN A 74 7.13 -12.25 15.32
N LYS A 75 7.38 -13.51 14.94
CA LYS A 75 8.76 -14.01 14.82
C LYS A 75 9.58 -13.17 13.81
N PRO A 76 10.87 -12.91 14.09
CA PRO A 76 11.80 -12.32 13.12
C PRO A 76 11.83 -13.10 11.80
N ASN A 77 12.21 -12.44 10.72
CA ASN A 77 12.21 -13.02 9.38
C ASN A 77 13.19 -12.37 8.39
N TYR A 78 14.03 -11.43 8.81
CA TYR A 78 15.01 -10.85 7.90
C TYR A 78 16.18 -11.80 7.70
N SER A 79 16.21 -12.48 6.55
CA SER A 79 17.09 -13.63 6.27
C SER A 79 18.58 -13.44 6.57
N LEU A 80 19.11 -12.22 6.48
CA LEU A 80 20.52 -11.95 6.80
C LEU A 80 20.78 -11.96 8.32
N SER A 81 19.83 -11.50 9.14
CA SER A 81 20.02 -11.32 10.58
C SER A 81 19.35 -12.40 11.45
N THR A 82 18.09 -12.75 11.20
CA THR A 82 17.34 -13.80 11.94
C THR A 82 18.09 -15.14 12.07
N ASP A 83 18.19 -15.70 13.28
CA ASP A 83 18.64 -17.07 13.53
C ASP A 83 18.07 -17.68 14.85
N GLU A 84 18.66 -18.77 15.36
CA GLU A 84 18.19 -19.43 16.60
C GLU A 84 18.51 -18.62 17.88
N GLY A 85 19.34 -17.59 17.77
CA GLY A 85 19.78 -16.71 18.85
C GLY A 85 18.88 -15.49 19.11
N ASP A 86 17.90 -15.19 18.24
CA ASP A 86 17.06 -13.97 18.26
C ASP A 86 16.59 -13.56 19.68
N ILE A 87 16.15 -14.51 20.49
CA ILE A 87 15.61 -14.27 21.84
C ILE A 87 16.70 -13.75 22.81
N ARG A 88 17.97 -14.13 22.61
CA ARG A 88 19.08 -13.70 23.47
C ARG A 88 19.69 -12.40 23.02
N GLN A 89 19.80 -12.17 21.71
CA GLN A 89 20.45 -11.01 21.07
C GLN A 89 19.92 -9.63 21.53
N LEU A 90 18.68 -9.55 22.01
CA LEU A 90 18.14 -8.32 22.61
C LEU A 90 18.51 -8.13 24.09
N THR A 91 19.32 -9.00 24.69
CA THR A 91 19.67 -9.01 26.14
C THR A 91 21.00 -9.72 26.43
N ASP A 92 21.93 -9.82 25.48
CA ASP A 92 23.23 -10.51 25.66
C ASP A 92 24.38 -9.58 26.09
N GLY A 93 24.13 -8.26 26.09
CA GLY A 93 25.04 -7.21 26.51
C GLY A 93 25.96 -6.68 25.41
N ARG A 94 25.73 -7.02 24.13
CA ARG A 94 26.60 -6.65 23.00
C ARG A 94 25.91 -5.71 22.03
N ILE A 95 26.50 -4.54 21.86
CA ILE A 95 25.98 -3.49 20.98
C ILE A 95 26.38 -3.74 19.53
N THR A 96 25.39 -4.02 18.68
CA THR A 96 25.58 -4.23 17.25
C THR A 96 25.84 -2.90 16.53
N SER A 97 27.04 -2.79 15.94
CA SER A 97 27.44 -1.63 15.13
C SER A 97 26.69 -1.53 13.79
N PHE A 98 26.55 -0.32 13.26
CA PHE A 98 25.98 -0.06 11.94
C PHE A 98 26.75 -0.78 10.80
N PRO A 99 26.05 -1.34 9.78
CA PRO A 99 24.61 -1.55 9.69
C PRO A 99 24.17 -2.83 10.42
N MET A 100 23.10 -2.77 11.22
CA MET A 100 22.59 -3.94 11.97
C MET A 100 22.05 -5.05 11.06
N TRP A 101 21.48 -4.72 9.90
CA TRP A 101 20.80 -5.70 9.05
C TRP A 101 21.76 -6.71 8.37
N GLU A 102 23.07 -6.50 8.44
CA GLU A 102 24.11 -7.42 7.91
C GLU A 102 24.76 -8.26 9.04
N ARG A 103 24.14 -8.28 10.23
CA ARG A 103 24.69 -8.85 11.47
C ARG A 103 23.79 -9.97 11.99
N LYS A 104 24.38 -10.99 12.60
CA LYS A 104 23.66 -12.03 13.38
C LYS A 104 23.50 -11.64 14.85
N GLU A 105 24.04 -10.50 15.21
CA GLU A 105 24.01 -9.94 16.54
C GLU A 105 22.73 -9.11 16.80
N ALA A 106 22.02 -8.67 15.74
CA ALA A 106 20.77 -7.89 15.84
C ALA A 106 19.55 -8.60 15.23
N VAL A 107 18.38 -8.37 15.82
CA VAL A 107 17.11 -9.03 15.46
C VAL A 107 16.36 -8.22 14.40
N GLY A 108 15.94 -8.89 13.31
CA GLY A 108 15.39 -8.22 12.12
C GLY A 108 14.05 -8.73 11.61
N TRP A 109 13.17 -7.79 11.29
CA TRP A 109 11.85 -8.03 10.71
C TRP A 109 11.71 -7.33 9.35
N SER A 110 10.96 -7.95 8.43
CA SER A 110 10.59 -7.35 7.14
C SER A 110 9.16 -7.69 6.77
N ALA A 111 8.35 -6.67 6.45
CA ALA A 111 6.90 -6.80 6.27
C ALA A 111 6.25 -7.59 7.43
N ARG A 112 6.67 -7.23 8.65
CA ARG A 112 6.22 -7.76 9.95
C ARG A 112 6.37 -6.68 11.00
N ALA A 113 5.51 -5.68 10.95
CA ALA A 113 5.29 -4.71 12.01
C ALA A 113 3.79 -4.36 12.04
N PRO A 114 3.23 -3.89 13.17
CA PRO A 114 3.85 -3.85 14.51
C PRO A 114 4.25 -5.24 15.04
N VAL A 115 5.27 -5.26 15.90
CA VAL A 115 5.74 -6.48 16.58
C VAL A 115 5.49 -6.40 18.08
N THR A 116 5.21 -7.56 18.68
CA THR A 116 5.06 -7.73 20.12
C THR A 116 6.21 -8.54 20.69
N ILE A 117 6.87 -7.99 21.72
CA ILE A 117 8.01 -8.59 22.40
C ILE A 117 7.66 -8.73 23.87
N ARG A 118 7.55 -9.96 24.37
CA ARG A 118 7.29 -10.21 25.80
C ARG A 118 8.60 -10.24 26.56
N LEU A 119 8.69 -9.36 27.56
CA LEU A 119 9.84 -9.23 28.42
C LEU A 119 9.47 -9.75 29.82
N ARG A 120 10.41 -10.44 30.46
CA ARG A 120 10.36 -10.76 31.89
C ARG A 120 11.38 -9.88 32.61
N LEU A 121 11.05 -9.44 33.81
CA LEU A 121 11.93 -8.64 34.66
C LEU A 121 12.23 -9.42 35.96
N ASP A 122 13.41 -10.03 36.02
CA ASP A 122 13.94 -10.70 37.21
C ASP A 122 14.74 -9.69 38.04
N ASP A 123 14.04 -8.96 38.90
CA ASP A 123 14.61 -7.85 39.69
C ASP A 123 15.17 -8.25 41.07
N GLY A 124 15.32 -9.55 41.30
CA GLY A 124 15.80 -10.15 42.55
C GLY A 124 14.84 -10.05 43.75
N SER A 125 13.66 -9.44 43.61
CA SER A 125 12.73 -9.22 44.73
C SER A 125 11.58 -10.23 44.76
N SER A 126 11.24 -10.69 45.97
CA SER A 126 10.12 -11.62 46.21
C SER A 126 8.75 -10.92 46.29
N VAL A 127 8.69 -9.61 46.08
CA VAL A 127 7.51 -8.77 46.28
C VAL A 127 7.13 -8.09 44.97
N GLN A 128 5.97 -8.46 44.41
CA GLN A 128 5.43 -7.96 43.14
C GLN A 128 4.92 -6.50 43.20
N SER A 129 5.71 -5.60 43.77
CA SER A 129 5.47 -4.15 43.77
C SER A 129 6.00 -3.54 42.47
N PRO A 130 5.22 -2.73 41.74
CA PRO A 130 5.72 -2.11 40.51
C PRO A 130 6.92 -1.19 40.76
N LYS A 131 7.82 -1.09 39.78
CA LYS A 131 9.00 -0.21 39.81
C LYS A 131 8.92 0.85 38.71
N ALA A 132 9.37 2.06 39.04
CA ALA A 132 9.62 3.10 38.05
C ALA A 132 11.03 2.94 37.48
N GLY A 133 11.26 3.37 36.25
CA GLY A 133 12.55 3.28 35.58
C GLY A 133 12.45 3.63 34.11
N THR A 134 13.54 3.42 33.39
CA THR A 134 13.62 3.62 31.93
C THR A 134 13.93 2.28 31.28
N LEU A 135 13.11 1.88 30.31
CA LEU A 135 13.42 0.79 29.39
C LEU A 135 14.17 1.40 28.20
N ARG A 136 15.34 0.90 27.85
CA ARG A 136 16.16 1.45 26.76
C ARG A 136 16.25 0.41 25.66
N VAL A 137 16.05 0.81 24.41
CA VAL A 137 16.04 -0.08 23.24
C VAL A 137 17.07 0.42 22.24
N HIS A 138 18.00 -0.45 21.82
CA HIS A 138 18.97 -0.11 20.78
C HIS A 138 18.39 -0.42 19.38
N THR A 139 18.62 0.48 18.44
CA THR A 139 18.04 0.45 17.08
C THR A 139 19.01 1.09 16.07
N VAL A 140 18.73 0.95 14.78
CA VAL A 140 19.52 1.57 13.69
C VAL A 140 18.67 2.51 12.84
N LYS A 141 19.32 3.50 12.21
CA LYS A 141 18.74 4.30 11.12
C LYS A 141 19.59 4.17 9.85
N GLY A 142 18.93 4.00 8.70
CA GLY A 142 19.56 3.77 7.41
C GLY A 142 18.58 3.98 6.27
N LEU A 143 18.17 5.23 6.05
CA LEU A 143 17.05 5.59 5.16
C LEU A 143 17.26 5.10 3.73
N TYR A 144 18.52 5.08 3.25
CA TYR A 144 18.90 4.55 1.94
C TYR A 144 18.65 3.05 1.76
N ALA A 145 18.48 2.29 2.85
CA ALA A 145 18.10 0.87 2.87
C ALA A 145 16.61 0.66 3.18
N GLY A 146 15.83 1.74 3.34
CA GLY A 146 14.43 1.68 3.80
C GLY A 146 14.29 1.36 5.30
N VAL A 147 15.34 1.58 6.07
CA VAL A 147 15.37 1.36 7.53
C VAL A 147 15.35 2.70 8.25
N ASP A 148 14.41 2.87 9.17
CA ASP A 148 14.37 4.01 10.09
C ASP A 148 14.04 3.50 11.49
N VAL A 149 14.19 4.36 12.50
CA VAL A 149 13.83 4.04 13.88
C VAL A 149 12.35 3.66 14.03
N PRO A 150 12.00 2.86 15.06
CA PRO A 150 10.63 2.64 15.48
C PRO A 150 9.78 3.92 15.48
N ARG A 151 8.59 3.86 14.89
CA ARG A 151 7.64 4.98 14.87
C ARG A 151 7.03 5.23 16.25
N GLN A 152 6.74 4.15 16.96
CA GLN A 152 6.16 4.13 18.30
C GLN A 152 6.69 2.90 19.03
N VAL A 153 7.07 3.07 20.30
CA VAL A 153 7.34 2.00 21.26
C VAL A 153 6.40 2.18 22.44
N ASP A 154 5.38 1.32 22.56
CA ASP A 154 4.48 1.27 23.71
C ASP A 154 4.85 0.09 24.62
N VAL A 155 4.85 0.31 25.93
CA VAL A 155 5.20 -0.72 26.93
C VAL A 155 4.04 -0.90 27.90
N TYR A 156 3.50 -2.11 27.95
CA TYR A 156 2.41 -2.50 28.83
C TYR A 156 2.94 -3.41 29.96
N ALA A 157 2.45 -3.21 31.17
CA ALA A 157 2.73 -4.10 32.32
C ALA A 157 1.48 -4.85 32.75
N ARG A 158 1.67 -6.04 33.36
CA ARG A 158 0.55 -6.81 33.92
C ARG A 158 0.15 -6.31 35.30
N ASP A 159 -1.15 -6.09 35.49
CA ASP A 159 -1.75 -5.76 36.79
C ASP A 159 -2.03 -7.02 37.64
N ARG A 160 -2.48 -6.83 38.89
CA ARG A 160 -2.78 -7.93 39.83
C ARG A 160 -3.97 -8.82 39.41
N ARG A 161 -4.74 -8.41 38.41
CA ARG A 161 -5.85 -9.17 37.81
C ARG A 161 -5.43 -9.80 36.47
N ASN A 162 -4.14 -9.74 36.13
CA ASN A 162 -3.54 -10.24 34.89
C ASN A 162 -3.97 -9.50 33.60
N ASN A 163 -4.59 -8.32 33.72
CA ASN A 163 -4.81 -7.44 32.56
C ASN A 163 -3.50 -6.70 32.22
N LEU A 164 -3.42 -6.16 31.02
CA LEU A 164 -2.37 -5.23 30.61
C LEU A 164 -2.85 -3.78 30.77
N GLN A 165 -1.92 -2.90 31.14
CA GLN A 165 -2.13 -1.45 31.14
C GLN A 165 -0.87 -0.81 30.56
N LEU A 166 -1.02 0.24 29.76
CA LEU A 166 0.12 1.02 29.26
C LEU A 166 0.85 1.69 30.44
N VAL A 167 2.17 1.56 30.48
CA VAL A 167 3.04 2.12 31.54
C VAL A 167 4.23 2.93 31.00
N GLY A 168 4.51 2.88 29.70
CA GLY A 168 5.50 3.71 29.03
C GLY A 168 5.23 3.81 27.53
N SER A 169 5.67 4.88 26.89
CA SER A 169 5.33 5.23 25.50
C SER A 169 6.34 6.21 24.92
N LEU A 170 6.88 5.93 23.72
CA LEU A 170 7.78 6.83 23.00
C LEU A 170 7.51 6.82 21.49
N ALA A 171 7.24 8.00 20.93
CA ALA A 171 7.39 8.28 19.49
C ALA A 171 8.69 9.08 19.31
N PRO A 172 9.78 8.49 18.80
CA PRO A 172 11.03 9.23 18.58
C PRO A 172 10.92 10.13 17.35
N ASP A 173 11.42 11.36 17.47
CA ASP A 173 11.54 12.27 16.34
C ASP A 173 12.72 11.83 15.45
N SER A 174 12.43 10.98 14.45
CA SER A 174 13.42 10.55 13.46
C SER A 174 14.12 11.73 12.79
N GLY A 175 13.45 12.87 12.57
CA GLY A 175 14.05 14.06 11.97
C GLY A 175 15.23 14.64 12.76
N LYS A 176 15.30 14.35 14.08
CA LYS A 176 16.43 14.74 14.95
C LYS A 176 17.54 13.68 15.08
N LEU A 177 17.36 12.48 14.54
CA LEU A 177 18.32 11.38 14.65
C LEU A 177 19.18 11.24 13.38
N PRO A 178 20.53 11.20 13.48
CA PRO A 178 21.42 11.05 12.33
C PRO A 178 21.14 9.80 11.47
N ASP A 179 21.21 9.94 10.14
CA ASP A 179 21.16 8.76 9.25
C ASP A 179 22.51 8.02 9.24
N LYS A 180 22.44 6.69 9.09
CA LYS A 180 23.60 5.77 9.04
C LYS A 180 24.31 5.54 10.37
N GLU A 181 23.59 5.69 11.47
CA GLU A 181 24.07 5.47 12.83
C GLU A 181 23.13 4.50 13.59
N THR A 182 23.56 4.10 14.78
CA THR A 182 22.70 3.39 15.75
C THR A 182 22.32 4.32 16.89
N HIS A 183 21.16 4.07 17.48
CA HIS A 183 20.54 4.96 18.45
C HIS A 183 19.98 4.18 19.63
N TRP A 184 20.01 4.81 20.79
CA TRP A 184 19.25 4.37 21.94
C TRP A 184 17.93 5.14 22.02
N LEU A 185 16.84 4.40 22.18
CA LEU A 185 15.53 4.92 22.49
C LEU A 185 15.27 4.66 23.97
N ASP A 186 15.22 5.73 24.77
CA ASP A 186 15.00 5.66 26.22
C ASP A 186 13.50 5.94 26.51
N ILE A 187 12.75 4.91 26.93
CA ILE A 187 11.31 4.97 27.22
C ILE A 187 11.09 4.99 28.74
N ASP A 188 10.49 6.06 29.26
CA ASP A 188 10.12 6.15 30.67
C ASP A 188 8.94 5.22 31.02
N ILE A 189 9.12 4.42 32.07
CA ILE A 189 8.18 3.41 32.55
C ILE A 189 7.71 3.79 33.96
N SER A 190 6.40 4.07 34.11
CA SER A 190 5.81 4.43 35.40
C SER A 190 5.66 3.24 36.37
N ALA A 191 5.54 2.01 35.83
CA ALA A 191 5.25 0.80 36.58
C ALA A 191 5.62 -0.49 35.83
N ALA A 192 6.90 -0.83 35.79
CA ALA A 192 7.31 -2.17 35.42
C ALA A 192 6.85 -3.19 36.48
N THR A 193 6.24 -4.28 36.03
CA THR A 193 6.01 -5.51 36.83
C THR A 193 6.79 -6.66 36.21
N GLY A 194 6.80 -7.84 36.85
CA GLY A 194 7.63 -8.98 36.43
C GLY A 194 7.37 -9.53 35.01
N ALA A 195 6.31 -9.07 34.33
CA ALA A 195 6.08 -9.36 32.91
C ALA A 195 5.59 -8.10 32.19
N LEU A 196 6.35 -7.67 31.17
CA LEU A 196 6.03 -6.56 30.28
C LEU A 196 5.74 -7.08 28.87
N ILE A 197 4.98 -6.28 28.11
CA ILE A 197 4.74 -6.46 26.68
C ILE A 197 5.15 -5.16 26.00
N MET A 198 6.21 -5.20 25.19
CA MET A 198 6.63 -4.09 24.35
C MET A 198 6.01 -4.26 22.97
N VAL A 199 5.33 -3.22 22.48
CA VAL A 199 4.76 -3.13 21.13
C VAL A 199 5.59 -2.13 20.34
N VAL A 200 6.16 -2.56 19.22
CA VAL A 200 7.08 -1.76 18.41
C VAL A 200 6.52 -1.60 17.00
N HIS A 201 6.24 -0.36 16.61
CA HIS A 201 5.77 0.01 15.27
C HIS A 201 6.95 0.41 14.40
N ALA A 202 7.00 -0.06 13.15
CA ALA A 202 8.01 0.37 12.19
C ALA A 202 7.58 1.63 11.44
N THR A 203 8.55 2.45 11.01
CA THR A 203 8.29 3.60 10.13
C THR A 203 8.18 3.19 8.66
N GLY A 204 8.62 1.99 8.29
CA GLY A 204 8.57 1.44 6.95
C GLY A 204 8.63 -0.09 6.93
N LYS A 205 9.05 -0.67 5.80
CA LYS A 205 9.03 -2.14 5.58
C LYS A 205 9.89 -2.94 6.57
N PHE A 206 10.92 -2.33 7.17
CA PHE A 206 11.91 -3.01 7.99
C PHE A 206 11.95 -2.46 9.42
N LEU A 207 12.26 -3.36 10.36
CA LEU A 207 12.54 -3.05 11.76
C LEU A 207 13.76 -3.87 12.18
N PHE A 208 14.72 -3.21 12.82
CA PHE A 208 15.93 -3.85 13.36
C PHE A 208 16.16 -3.36 14.77
N LEU A 209 16.20 -4.30 15.72
CA LEU A 209 16.43 -4.04 17.13
C LEU A 209 17.64 -4.82 17.63
N ASP A 210 18.26 -4.25 18.65
CA ASP A 210 19.42 -4.72 19.37
C ASP A 210 19.16 -4.41 20.87
N GLU A 211 20.01 -4.92 21.77
CA GLU A 211 20.01 -4.67 23.24
C GLU A 211 18.88 -3.83 23.87
N VAL A 212 18.10 -4.48 24.75
CA VAL A 212 17.04 -3.87 25.55
C VAL A 212 17.43 -3.88 27.03
N GLU A 213 17.79 -2.72 27.56
CA GLU A 213 18.18 -2.55 28.98
C GLU A 213 16.99 -2.13 29.85
N TRP A 214 16.99 -2.56 31.11
CA TRP A 214 16.12 -2.01 32.16
C TRP A 214 16.94 -1.23 33.21
N ARG A 215 16.61 0.04 33.42
CA ARG A 215 17.24 0.92 34.41
C ARG A 215 16.22 1.38 35.46
N PRO A 216 16.12 0.75 36.64
CA PRO A 216 15.16 1.14 37.68
C PRO A 216 15.53 2.50 38.29
N SER A 217 14.54 3.36 38.50
CA SER A 217 14.67 4.70 39.11
C SER A 217 13.90 4.86 40.43
N GLY A 218 12.96 3.97 40.76
CA GLY A 218 12.24 4.04 42.03
C GLY A 218 11.01 3.14 42.16
N VAL A 219 10.10 3.51 43.06
CA VAL A 219 8.82 2.82 43.27
C VAL A 219 7.81 3.25 42.21
N GLY A 220 7.26 2.29 41.48
CA GLY A 220 6.32 2.53 40.39
C GLY A 220 4.87 2.58 40.84
N ARG A 221 4.01 3.16 39.99
CA ARG A 221 2.55 3.20 40.17
C ARG A 221 1.86 3.01 38.82
N MET A 222 0.92 2.06 38.77
CA MET A 222 0.07 1.85 37.59
C MET A 222 -0.67 3.18 37.29
N PRO A 223 -0.70 3.67 36.03
CA PRO A 223 -1.38 4.92 35.73
C PRO A 223 -2.89 4.82 35.98
N ALA A 224 -3.48 5.87 36.55
CA ALA A 224 -4.90 5.90 36.90
C ALA A 224 -5.84 6.21 35.72
N GLN A 225 -5.30 6.49 34.52
CA GLN A 225 -6.03 7.02 33.36
C GLN A 225 -5.72 6.27 32.05
N THR A 226 -4.92 5.19 32.08
CA THR A 226 -4.66 4.36 30.89
C THR A 226 -5.73 3.27 30.74
N ALA A 227 -6.00 2.87 29.50
CA ALA A 227 -6.92 1.78 29.22
C ALA A 227 -6.43 0.46 29.84
N ILE A 228 -7.33 -0.28 30.48
CA ILE A 228 -7.08 -1.64 30.97
C ILE A 228 -7.54 -2.61 29.90
N VAL A 229 -6.60 -3.33 29.28
CA VAL A 229 -6.86 -4.24 28.15
C VAL A 229 -6.60 -5.69 28.54
N PRO A 230 -7.45 -6.66 28.15
CA PRO A 230 -7.45 -8.01 28.73
C PRO A 230 -6.28 -8.88 28.25
N ASN A 231 -5.73 -8.63 27.06
CA ASN A 231 -4.73 -9.49 26.43
C ASN A 231 -3.80 -8.71 25.47
N VAL A 232 -2.80 -9.42 24.92
CA VAL A 232 -1.77 -8.85 24.04
C VAL A 232 -2.34 -8.38 22.69
N GLU A 233 -3.37 -9.04 22.16
CA GLU A 233 -4.03 -8.65 20.91
C GLU A 233 -4.78 -7.32 21.07
N THR A 234 -5.47 -7.12 22.20
CA THR A 234 -6.12 -5.84 22.51
C THR A 234 -5.09 -4.74 22.78
N ALA A 235 -3.96 -5.05 23.43
CA ALA A 235 -2.84 -4.10 23.59
C ALA A 235 -2.22 -3.70 22.24
N LEU A 236 -2.06 -4.64 21.31
CA LEU A 236 -1.59 -4.37 19.95
C LEU A 236 -2.56 -3.44 19.21
N LYS A 237 -3.87 -3.71 19.26
CA LYS A 237 -4.91 -2.87 18.66
C LYS A 237 -4.95 -1.47 19.28
N GLU A 238 -4.83 -1.35 20.61
CA GLU A 238 -4.82 -0.06 21.32
C GLU A 238 -3.56 0.76 20.98
N SER A 239 -2.38 0.15 20.98
CA SER A 239 -1.12 0.77 20.54
C SER A 239 -1.16 1.23 19.08
N THR A 240 -1.80 0.46 18.19
CA THR A 240 -1.95 0.82 16.78
C THR A 240 -2.89 2.01 16.60
N HIS A 241 -4.02 2.03 17.32
CA HIS A 241 -4.92 3.18 17.35
C HIS A 241 -4.24 4.42 17.93
N ARG A 242 -3.49 4.29 19.03
CA ARG A 242 -2.66 5.37 19.60
C ARG A 242 -1.68 5.94 18.58
N THR A 243 -0.98 5.07 17.85
CA THR A 243 -0.01 5.46 16.81
C THR A 243 -0.70 6.22 15.68
N HIS A 244 -1.86 5.76 15.22
CA HIS A 244 -2.65 6.46 14.19
C HIS A 244 -3.12 7.84 14.65
N GLN A 245 -3.68 7.94 15.87
CA GLN A 245 -4.07 9.21 16.45
C GLN A 245 -2.87 10.14 16.65
N GLY A 246 -1.69 9.61 17.00
CA GLY A 246 -0.45 10.38 17.06
C GLY A 246 -0.07 11.00 15.71
N LEU A 247 -0.18 10.24 14.63
CA LEU A 247 0.06 10.72 13.26
C LEU A 247 -0.98 11.78 12.84
N LEU A 248 -2.27 11.53 13.08
CA LEU A 248 -3.34 12.51 12.80
C LEU A 248 -3.13 13.83 13.57
N ASN A 249 -2.78 13.76 14.86
CA ASN A 249 -2.48 14.94 15.68
C ASN A 249 -1.22 15.68 15.19
N ALA A 250 -0.19 14.98 14.70
CA ALA A 250 0.99 15.59 14.09
C ALA A 250 0.62 16.32 12.79
N ILE A 251 -0.19 15.68 11.93
CA ILE A 251 -0.71 16.22 10.67
C ILE A 251 -1.59 17.47 10.90
N GLU A 252 -2.43 17.47 11.94
CA GLU A 252 -3.16 18.66 12.38
C GLU A 252 -2.22 19.76 12.91
N SER A 253 -1.23 19.39 13.73
CA SER A 253 -0.24 20.34 14.26
C SER A 253 0.54 21.04 13.14
N GLU A 254 0.91 20.31 12.09
CA GLU A 254 1.54 20.88 10.89
C GLU A 254 0.59 21.77 10.11
N SER A 255 -0.66 21.34 9.88
CA SER A 255 -1.69 22.17 9.23
C SER A 255 -1.90 23.50 9.96
N ARG A 256 -1.88 23.51 11.30
CA ARG A 256 -2.00 24.72 12.13
C ARG A 256 -0.76 25.63 12.07
N LYS A 257 0.45 25.08 11.91
CA LYS A 257 1.69 25.87 11.66
C LYS A 257 1.69 26.52 10.27
N MET A 258 0.98 25.90 9.32
CA MET A 258 0.91 26.30 7.91
C MET A 258 -0.42 27.02 7.59
N ALA A 259 -1.19 27.39 8.62
CA ALA A 259 -2.50 28.02 8.47
C ALA A 259 -2.40 29.39 7.78
N LEU A 260 -3.33 29.65 6.87
CA LEU A 260 -3.37 30.85 6.05
C LEU A 260 -3.79 32.08 6.89
N PRO A 261 -3.28 33.30 6.61
CA PRO A 261 -3.58 34.48 7.42
C PRO A 261 -5.06 34.86 7.46
N LEU A 262 -5.68 34.64 8.62
CA LEU A 262 -7.11 34.84 8.91
C LEU A 262 -7.65 36.23 8.51
N GLU A 263 -6.87 37.29 8.78
CA GLU A 263 -7.31 38.69 8.63
C GLU A 263 -7.49 39.17 7.18
N ARG A 264 -7.11 38.37 6.16
CA ARG A 264 -7.08 38.82 4.75
C ARG A 264 -8.37 38.60 3.97
N TRP A 265 -9.25 37.71 4.41
CA TRP A 265 -10.47 37.31 3.68
C TRP A 265 -11.35 36.48 4.62
N ALA A 266 -12.68 36.61 4.52
CA ALA A 266 -13.59 35.90 5.41
C ALA A 266 -13.79 34.44 4.96
N MET A 267 -14.05 34.20 3.67
CA MET A 267 -14.02 32.87 3.04
C MET A 267 -13.42 32.98 1.64
N ARG A 268 -12.83 31.89 1.13
CA ARG A 268 -12.33 31.76 -0.26
C ARG A 268 -12.55 30.36 -0.80
N ALA A 269 -12.71 30.27 -2.13
CA ALA A 269 -12.68 29.03 -2.89
C ALA A 269 -11.81 29.20 -4.15
N TRP A 270 -11.14 28.13 -4.59
CA TRP A 270 -10.28 28.06 -5.78
C TRP A 270 -10.42 26.69 -6.46
N VAL A 271 -10.09 26.59 -7.77
CA VAL A 271 -10.00 25.29 -8.44
C VAL A 271 -8.78 24.54 -7.92
N GLN A 272 -9.00 23.32 -7.42
CA GLN A 272 -7.94 22.36 -7.12
C GLN A 272 -7.88 21.36 -8.28
N ASP A 273 -6.68 21.03 -8.76
CA ASP A 273 -6.54 19.94 -9.73
C ASP A 273 -6.99 18.62 -9.06
N PRO A 274 -8.03 17.94 -9.59
CA PRO A 274 -8.59 16.73 -8.98
C PRO A 274 -7.65 15.51 -9.03
N TRP A 275 -6.61 15.53 -9.86
CA TRP A 275 -5.73 14.37 -10.13
C TRP A 275 -4.27 14.58 -9.70
N ALA A 276 -3.84 15.82 -9.46
CA ALA A 276 -2.53 16.17 -8.89
C ALA A 276 -2.41 15.84 -7.38
N ALA A 277 -1.21 15.94 -6.81
CA ALA A 277 -1.06 15.87 -5.35
C ALA A 277 -1.70 17.09 -4.67
N ILE A 278 -2.43 16.88 -3.56
CA ILE A 278 -3.03 17.97 -2.79
C ILE A 278 -2.14 18.25 -1.58
N ASP A 279 -1.39 19.36 -1.62
CA ASP A 279 -0.64 19.87 -0.47
C ASP A 279 -1.23 21.19 0.04
N PRO A 280 -1.78 21.23 1.27
CA PRO A 280 -2.25 22.46 1.92
C PRO A 280 -1.20 23.59 2.00
N ALA A 281 0.11 23.30 1.89
CA ALA A 281 1.13 24.34 1.79
C ALA A 281 0.92 25.25 0.55
N GLN A 282 0.62 24.61 -0.59
CA GLN A 282 0.49 25.25 -1.91
C GLN A 282 -0.84 25.99 -2.08
N ALA A 283 -1.82 25.75 -1.20
CA ALA A 283 -3.08 26.52 -1.17
C ALA A 283 -2.83 28.04 -1.04
N SER A 284 -1.71 28.45 -0.44
CA SER A 284 -1.29 29.85 -0.35
C SER A 284 -0.99 30.51 -1.71
N GLU A 285 -0.62 29.72 -2.72
CA GLU A 285 -0.38 30.17 -4.09
C GLU A 285 -1.72 30.37 -4.82
N HIS A 286 -2.64 29.43 -4.66
CA HIS A 286 -3.94 29.42 -5.35
C HIS A 286 -4.99 30.38 -4.74
N ILE A 287 -5.05 30.55 -3.42
CA ILE A 287 -6.12 31.30 -2.72
C ILE A 287 -6.21 32.79 -3.10
N ASN A 288 -5.13 33.36 -3.65
CA ASN A 288 -5.12 34.74 -4.14
C ASN A 288 -5.79 34.91 -5.51
N ILE A 289 -6.09 33.81 -6.21
CA ILE A 289 -6.81 33.78 -7.49
C ILE A 289 -8.29 33.48 -7.19
N PRO A 290 -9.20 34.47 -7.23
CA PRO A 290 -10.61 34.24 -6.93
C PRO A 290 -11.27 33.39 -8.02
N LEU A 291 -11.97 32.32 -7.62
CA LEU A 291 -12.78 31.50 -8.51
C LEU A 291 -13.94 32.32 -9.09
N SER A 292 -13.82 32.72 -10.36
CA SER A 292 -14.82 33.55 -11.06
C SER A 292 -15.97 32.73 -11.65
N ALA A 293 -15.69 31.51 -12.13
CA ALA A 293 -16.67 30.53 -12.56
C ALA A 293 -16.09 29.10 -12.55
N LEU A 294 -16.95 28.09 -12.46
CA LEU A 294 -16.59 26.68 -12.64
C LEU A 294 -17.07 26.16 -14.00
N GLU A 295 -16.16 25.68 -14.84
CA GLU A 295 -16.51 25.00 -16.10
C GLU A 295 -16.35 23.48 -15.97
N ILE A 296 -17.36 22.76 -16.44
CA ILE A 296 -17.38 21.30 -16.58
C ILE A 296 -17.75 20.98 -18.04
N ARG A 297 -17.02 20.06 -18.69
CA ARG A 297 -17.10 19.83 -20.14
C ARG A 297 -16.90 18.36 -20.46
N GLY A 298 -17.90 17.71 -21.05
CA GLY A 298 -17.84 16.28 -21.37
C GLY A 298 -18.86 15.86 -22.44
N TYR A 299 -19.21 14.58 -22.49
CA TYR A 299 -20.19 13.99 -23.41
C TYR A 299 -21.37 13.28 -22.70
N THR A 300 -22.37 12.86 -23.47
CA THR A 300 -23.67 12.34 -23.01
C THR A 300 -23.68 11.00 -22.25
N GLU A 301 -22.54 10.31 -22.13
CA GLU A 301 -22.42 8.94 -21.59
C GLU A 301 -21.30 8.84 -20.53
N GLU A 302 -21.06 9.93 -19.80
CA GLU A 302 -19.89 10.15 -18.93
C GLU A 302 -20.27 10.86 -17.61
N ARG A 303 -19.42 10.71 -16.57
CA ARG A 303 -19.49 11.41 -15.28
C ARG A 303 -18.21 12.22 -15.09
N GLU A 304 -18.35 13.54 -15.14
CA GLU A 304 -17.25 14.50 -15.01
C GLU A 304 -16.96 14.85 -13.55
N ASN A 305 -15.71 15.18 -13.23
CA ASN A 305 -15.28 15.50 -11.87
C ASN A 305 -14.68 16.92 -11.76
N ALA A 306 -14.90 17.57 -10.61
CA ALA A 306 -14.16 18.78 -10.23
C ALA A 306 -13.77 18.74 -8.75
N CYS A 307 -12.61 19.30 -8.41
CA CYS A 307 -12.21 19.53 -7.02
C CYS A 307 -12.05 21.03 -6.79
N LEU A 308 -12.56 21.53 -5.66
CA LEU A 308 -12.35 22.90 -5.21
C LEU A 308 -11.70 22.89 -3.84
N GLY A 309 -10.68 23.72 -3.66
CA GLY A 309 -10.19 24.07 -2.34
C GLY A 309 -11.02 25.19 -1.74
N ILE A 310 -11.27 25.11 -0.43
CA ILE A 310 -12.04 26.05 0.37
C ILE A 310 -11.22 26.39 1.62
N ALA A 311 -11.21 27.66 2.00
CA ALA A 311 -10.69 28.08 3.29
C ALA A 311 -11.61 29.14 3.92
N VAL A 312 -11.65 29.18 5.25
CA VAL A 312 -12.37 30.20 6.03
C VAL A 312 -11.37 30.93 6.95
N GLY A 313 -11.35 32.25 6.89
CA GLY A 313 -10.48 33.13 7.70
C GLY A 313 -11.17 33.68 8.95
N GLU A 314 -12.47 33.41 9.09
CA GLU A 314 -13.26 33.74 10.28
C GLU A 314 -12.71 32.99 11.49
N ALA A 315 -12.29 33.72 12.54
CA ALA A 315 -11.65 33.13 13.72
C ALA A 315 -12.56 32.18 14.53
N VAL A 316 -13.87 32.15 14.23
CA VAL A 316 -14.84 31.23 14.82
C VAL A 316 -15.78 30.73 13.73
N VAL A 317 -15.65 29.45 13.37
CA VAL A 317 -16.60 28.72 12.52
C VAL A 317 -17.26 27.65 13.38
N THR A 318 -18.40 27.97 13.99
CA THR A 318 -19.08 27.07 14.95
C THR A 318 -19.82 25.90 14.30
N SER A 319 -20.08 25.99 13.00
CA SER A 319 -21.14 25.23 12.33
C SER A 319 -20.73 24.64 10.97
N GLY A 320 -19.44 24.72 10.60
CA GLY A 320 -18.91 24.28 9.30
C GLY A 320 -19.22 25.25 8.15
N VAL A 321 -19.09 24.75 6.92
CA VAL A 321 -19.52 25.44 5.68
C VAL A 321 -20.55 24.56 4.98
N ARG A 322 -21.73 25.13 4.70
CA ARG A 322 -22.75 24.50 3.86
C ARG A 322 -22.39 24.71 2.40
N ALA A 323 -22.29 23.62 1.64
CA ALA A 323 -22.17 23.62 0.19
C ALA A 323 -23.50 23.16 -0.45
N THR A 324 -24.02 23.94 -1.40
CA THR A 324 -25.25 23.64 -2.14
C THR A 324 -25.08 23.97 -3.61
N ILE A 325 -25.75 23.23 -4.49
CA ILE A 325 -25.75 23.49 -5.94
C ILE A 325 -27.18 23.65 -6.45
N GLU A 326 -27.42 24.71 -7.23
CA GLU A 326 -28.71 25.07 -7.78
C GLU A 326 -28.65 25.21 -9.31
N GLY A 327 -29.78 25.00 -10.00
CA GLY A 327 -29.88 25.13 -11.47
C GLY A 327 -29.75 23.82 -12.27
N LEU A 328 -29.32 22.72 -11.65
CA LEU A 328 -29.27 21.38 -12.27
C LEU A 328 -30.38 20.46 -11.74
N PRO A 329 -30.74 19.37 -12.46
CA PRO A 329 -31.66 18.35 -11.96
C PRO A 329 -31.19 17.72 -10.65
N ALA A 330 -32.12 17.43 -9.73
CA ALA A 330 -31.80 16.77 -8.47
C ALA A 330 -31.13 15.40 -8.73
N GLY A 331 -30.04 15.11 -8.01
CA GLY A 331 -29.24 13.90 -8.17
C GLY A 331 -28.30 13.87 -9.39
N SER A 332 -28.28 14.91 -10.25
CA SER A 332 -27.29 15.02 -11.32
C SER A 332 -25.88 15.40 -10.82
N VAL A 333 -25.78 15.92 -9.60
CA VAL A 333 -24.50 16.24 -8.94
C VAL A 333 -24.48 15.66 -7.53
N ARG A 334 -23.34 15.08 -7.15
CA ARG A 334 -23.03 14.66 -5.77
C ARG A 334 -21.82 15.43 -5.24
N LEU A 335 -21.87 15.80 -3.96
CA LEU A 335 -20.83 16.58 -3.28
C LEU A 335 -20.18 15.72 -2.19
N PHE A 336 -18.84 15.78 -2.08
CA PHE A 336 -18.07 15.00 -1.12
C PHE A 336 -16.99 15.86 -0.45
N GLU A 337 -16.69 15.59 0.82
CA GLU A 337 -15.44 16.00 1.45
C GLU A 337 -14.30 15.12 0.91
N VAL A 338 -13.24 15.72 0.36
CA VAL A 338 -11.99 14.98 0.12
C VAL A 338 -11.26 14.89 1.46
N ARG A 339 -11.41 13.77 2.15
CA ARG A 339 -10.94 13.61 3.54
C ARG A 339 -9.46 13.22 3.57
N PRO A 340 -8.63 13.84 4.43
CA PRO A 340 -7.26 13.38 4.65
C PRO A 340 -7.22 12.09 5.47
N VAL A 341 -6.35 11.16 5.07
CA VAL A 341 -5.98 9.94 5.80
C VAL A 341 -4.47 9.82 5.93
N VAL A 342 -4.00 8.84 6.70
CA VAL A 342 -2.58 8.54 6.90
C VAL A 342 -2.18 7.33 6.05
N ALA A 343 -1.13 7.47 5.24
CA ALA A 343 -0.51 6.36 4.52
C ALA A 343 0.52 5.61 5.40
N ALA A 344 0.93 4.41 4.99
CA ALA A 344 1.75 3.50 5.81
C ALA A 344 3.09 4.09 6.28
N ASN A 345 3.66 5.01 5.50
CA ASN A 345 4.89 5.73 5.83
C ASN A 345 4.68 6.94 6.76
N GLY A 346 3.44 7.24 7.15
CA GLY A 346 3.05 8.35 8.03
C GLY A 346 2.64 9.64 7.31
N GLN A 347 2.69 9.69 5.97
CA GLN A 347 2.30 10.90 5.23
C GLN A 347 0.78 11.07 5.17
N ARG A 348 0.32 12.33 5.24
CA ARG A 348 -1.06 12.73 4.92
C ARG A 348 -1.34 12.52 3.43
N VAL A 349 -2.49 11.94 3.11
CA VAL A 349 -3.03 11.84 1.75
C VAL A 349 -4.50 12.27 1.74
N TYR A 350 -4.86 13.20 0.85
CA TYR A 350 -6.25 13.51 0.52
C TYR A 350 -6.73 12.56 -0.59
N ASP A 351 -7.54 11.56 -0.25
CA ASP A 351 -7.92 10.47 -1.18
C ASP A 351 -9.39 10.00 -1.06
N PRO A 352 -9.91 9.58 0.12
CA PRO A 352 -11.31 9.19 0.25
C PRO A 352 -12.28 10.36 -0.01
N LEU A 353 -13.35 10.05 -0.75
CA LEU A 353 -14.42 10.96 -1.14
C LEU A 353 -15.65 10.67 -0.26
N VAL A 354 -15.74 11.33 0.90
CA VAL A 354 -16.81 11.10 1.87
C VAL A 354 -18.03 11.94 1.49
N PRO A 355 -19.21 11.34 1.20
CA PRO A 355 -20.40 12.09 0.83
C PRO A 355 -20.74 13.16 1.87
N LEU A 356 -21.08 14.37 1.42
CA LEU A 356 -21.69 15.35 2.31
C LEU A 356 -23.11 14.88 2.67
N ASN A 357 -23.53 15.14 3.91
CA ASN A 357 -24.88 14.83 4.38
C ASN A 357 -25.95 15.67 3.65
N ASP A 358 -27.23 15.38 3.88
CA ASP A 358 -28.37 16.16 3.33
C ASP A 358 -28.32 17.67 3.69
N GLY A 359 -27.54 18.04 4.71
CA GLY A 359 -27.27 19.43 5.07
C GLY A 359 -26.19 20.10 4.21
N GLY A 360 -25.55 19.38 3.30
CA GLY A 360 -24.42 19.85 2.48
C GLY A 360 -23.19 20.24 3.30
N LEU A 361 -23.03 19.69 4.51
CA LEU A 361 -22.12 20.29 5.50
C LEU A 361 -20.69 19.76 5.42
N LEU A 362 -19.77 20.62 4.99
CA LEU A 362 -18.33 20.43 5.06
C LEU A 362 -17.79 20.90 6.43
N THR A 363 -16.97 20.07 7.07
CA THR A 363 -16.23 20.48 8.27
C THR A 363 -14.96 21.22 7.85
N VAL A 364 -14.77 22.45 8.34
CA VAL A 364 -13.59 23.28 8.04
C VAL A 364 -12.98 23.80 9.33
N GLN A 365 -11.66 24.03 9.36
CA GLN A 365 -10.96 24.70 10.46
C GLN A 365 -10.44 26.07 10.00
N PRO A 366 -10.52 27.15 10.83
CA PRO A 366 -10.03 28.47 10.46
C PRO A 366 -8.58 28.45 9.97
N GLY A 367 -8.34 29.05 8.80
CA GLY A 367 -7.03 29.14 8.15
C GLY A 367 -6.53 27.84 7.49
N ILE A 368 -7.20 26.69 7.66
CA ILE A 368 -6.75 25.41 7.13
C ILE A 368 -7.56 25.04 5.86
N PRO A 369 -6.89 24.83 4.71
CA PRO A 369 -7.53 24.33 3.49
C PRO A 369 -8.31 23.03 3.71
N SER A 370 -9.57 23.06 3.29
CA SER A 370 -10.48 21.92 3.20
C SER A 370 -10.89 21.76 1.73
N TYR A 371 -11.25 20.56 1.27
CA TYR A 371 -11.45 20.31 -0.16
C TYR A 371 -12.79 19.62 -0.41
N ILE A 372 -13.52 20.10 -1.41
CA ILE A 372 -14.79 19.52 -1.87
C ILE A 372 -14.62 18.90 -3.25
N TRP A 373 -15.22 17.73 -3.44
CA TRP A 373 -15.36 17.05 -4.72
C TRP A 373 -16.76 17.25 -5.28
N LEU A 374 -16.86 17.41 -6.59
CA LEU A 374 -18.09 17.42 -7.36
C LEU A 374 -18.03 16.27 -8.36
N ASP A 375 -18.95 15.32 -8.24
CA ASP A 375 -19.25 14.30 -9.25
C ASP A 375 -20.48 14.78 -10.04
N VAL A 376 -20.33 14.99 -11.34
CA VAL A 376 -21.36 15.57 -12.20
C VAL A 376 -21.75 14.58 -13.29
N ASN A 377 -22.89 13.94 -13.09
CA ASN A 377 -23.42 12.91 -13.98
C ASN A 377 -24.01 13.54 -15.24
N LEU A 378 -23.22 13.60 -16.31
CA LEU A 378 -23.65 14.17 -17.59
C LEU A 378 -24.71 13.30 -18.28
N THR A 379 -24.87 12.03 -17.92
CA THR A 379 -25.97 11.19 -18.45
C THR A 379 -27.35 11.67 -17.98
N ALA A 380 -27.42 12.40 -16.85
CA ALA A 380 -28.62 13.07 -16.36
C ALA A 380 -28.86 14.46 -17.00
N LEU A 381 -27.94 14.92 -17.86
CA LEU A 381 -27.96 16.23 -18.50
C LEU A 381 -28.03 16.06 -20.03
N GLY A 382 -29.10 16.55 -20.67
CA GLY A 382 -29.21 16.50 -22.14
C GLY A 382 -28.10 17.31 -22.84
N PRO A 383 -27.86 17.10 -24.15
CA PRO A 383 -26.87 17.90 -24.90
C PRO A 383 -27.07 19.42 -24.77
N GLY A 384 -25.96 20.16 -24.65
CA GLY A 384 -25.95 21.62 -24.50
C GLY A 384 -25.26 22.10 -23.21
N THR A 385 -25.34 23.41 -22.96
CA THR A 385 -24.74 24.04 -21.77
C THR A 385 -25.79 24.32 -20.70
N HIS A 386 -25.72 23.58 -19.60
CA HIS A 386 -26.52 23.80 -18.40
C HIS A 386 -25.78 24.78 -17.49
N ARG A 387 -26.50 25.76 -16.93
CA ARG A 387 -25.93 26.73 -15.98
C ARG A 387 -26.32 26.36 -14.56
N PHE A 388 -25.41 26.57 -13.63
CA PHE A 388 -25.62 26.29 -12.22
C PHE A 388 -25.00 27.36 -11.33
N GLU A 389 -25.36 27.36 -10.06
CA GLU A 389 -24.74 28.17 -9.02
C GLU A 389 -24.31 27.25 -7.88
N LEU A 390 -23.02 27.27 -7.54
CA LEU A 390 -22.45 26.54 -6.42
C LEU A 390 -22.23 27.53 -5.27
N ARG A 391 -23.01 27.37 -4.21
CA ARG A 391 -23.08 28.29 -3.07
C ARG A 391 -22.43 27.68 -1.84
N PHE A 392 -21.50 28.43 -1.25
CA PHE A 392 -20.86 28.13 0.03
C PHE A 392 -21.31 29.14 1.08
N GLU A 393 -21.72 28.66 2.26
CA GLU A 393 -22.29 29.48 3.33
C GLU A 393 -21.72 29.08 4.70
N SER A 394 -21.04 30.02 5.37
CA SER A 394 -20.63 29.92 6.78
C SER A 394 -21.61 30.69 7.68
N SER A 395 -21.29 30.81 8.98
CA SER A 395 -22.05 31.63 9.92
C SER A 395 -22.01 33.14 9.65
N SER A 396 -21.12 33.63 8.78
CA SER A 396 -20.97 35.07 8.49
C SER A 396 -20.50 35.41 7.07
N SER A 397 -20.20 34.43 6.23
CA SER A 397 -19.79 34.61 4.82
C SER A 397 -20.60 33.75 3.87
N VAL A 398 -20.88 34.31 2.68
CA VAL A 398 -21.45 33.56 1.54
C VAL A 398 -20.56 33.79 0.32
N ILE A 399 -20.26 32.72 -0.42
CA ILE A 399 -19.69 32.78 -1.76
C ILE A 399 -20.64 32.07 -2.71
N SER A 400 -20.99 32.74 -3.80
CA SER A 400 -21.63 32.13 -4.97
C SER A 400 -20.61 32.01 -6.09
N VAL A 401 -20.43 30.80 -6.61
CA VAL A 401 -19.63 30.51 -7.80
C VAL A 401 -20.60 30.15 -8.94
N PRO A 402 -20.74 30.99 -9.98
CA PRO A 402 -21.50 30.60 -11.16
C PRO A 402 -20.77 29.47 -11.89
N GLY A 403 -21.51 28.51 -12.43
CA GLY A 403 -20.93 27.36 -13.12
C GLY A 403 -21.68 27.00 -14.40
N SER A 404 -21.03 26.19 -15.22
CA SER A 404 -21.69 25.57 -16.37
C SER A 404 -21.15 24.17 -16.68
N ALA A 405 -22.08 23.27 -16.98
CA ALA A 405 -21.80 21.92 -17.48
C ALA A 405 -22.18 21.87 -18.97
N THR A 406 -21.18 21.71 -19.85
CA THR A 406 -21.40 21.61 -21.30
C THR A 406 -21.29 20.16 -21.74
N VAL A 407 -22.43 19.60 -22.16
CA VAL A 407 -22.58 18.21 -22.60
C VAL A 407 -22.58 18.15 -24.12
N THR A 408 -21.59 17.46 -24.67
CA THR A 408 -21.39 17.27 -26.11
C THR A 408 -22.12 16.02 -26.58
N ALA A 409 -23.02 16.15 -27.54
CA ALA A 409 -23.62 14.98 -28.20
C ALA A 409 -22.57 14.26 -29.04
N THR A 410 -22.03 13.16 -28.50
CA THR A 410 -21.01 12.33 -29.15
C THR A 410 -21.50 10.89 -29.13
N ASP A 411 -21.61 10.26 -30.30
CA ASP A 411 -21.81 8.80 -30.37
C ASP A 411 -20.50 8.12 -29.98
N VAL A 412 -20.38 7.80 -28.70
CA VAL A 412 -19.23 7.08 -28.14
C VAL A 412 -19.46 5.57 -28.04
N THR A 413 -20.64 5.08 -28.43
CA THR A 413 -21.06 3.69 -28.22
C THR A 413 -20.05 2.74 -28.89
N PRO A 414 -19.20 2.04 -28.11
CA PRO A 414 -18.06 1.36 -28.69
C PRO A 414 -18.49 -0.01 -29.21
N ILE A 415 -18.04 -0.37 -30.42
CA ILE A 415 -18.35 -1.67 -31.07
C ILE A 415 -18.07 -2.86 -30.14
N ARG A 416 -17.09 -2.71 -29.23
CA ARG A 416 -16.97 -3.47 -27.98
C ARG A 416 -16.48 -2.54 -26.86
N PRO A 417 -17.02 -2.60 -25.63
CA PRO A 417 -16.48 -1.85 -24.50
C PRO A 417 -15.06 -2.34 -24.15
N LEU A 418 -14.25 -1.43 -23.59
CA LEU A 418 -12.95 -1.75 -23.01
C LEU A 418 -13.14 -2.77 -21.87
N ARG A 419 -12.32 -3.83 -21.82
CA ARG A 419 -12.31 -4.74 -20.68
C ARG A 419 -11.72 -4.05 -19.46
N ALA A 420 -12.48 -3.97 -18.37
CA ALA A 420 -12.00 -3.40 -17.12
C ALA A 420 -11.99 -4.50 -16.05
N ILE A 421 -10.79 -4.85 -15.58
CA ILE A 421 -10.54 -5.90 -14.59
C ILE A 421 -9.98 -5.29 -13.29
N ASN A 422 -10.47 -5.78 -12.15
CA ASN A 422 -9.84 -5.56 -10.86
C ASN A 422 -9.99 -6.82 -9.98
N TRP A 423 -9.09 -7.00 -9.02
CA TRP A 423 -9.14 -8.08 -8.04
C TRP A 423 -9.99 -7.61 -6.87
N ALA A 424 -11.24 -8.05 -6.89
CA ALA A 424 -12.32 -7.54 -6.02
C ALA A 424 -12.43 -8.23 -4.65
N TYR A 425 -11.74 -9.37 -4.43
CA TYR A 425 -11.75 -10.17 -3.20
C TYR A 425 -13.01 -10.05 -2.30
N PRO A 426 -14.15 -10.66 -2.69
CA PRO A 426 -15.42 -10.53 -1.96
C PRO A 426 -15.42 -11.07 -0.50
N SER A 427 -14.31 -11.66 -0.07
CA SER A 427 -14.01 -12.07 1.30
C SER A 427 -13.48 -10.95 2.21
N ASP A 428 -13.04 -9.82 1.63
CA ASP A 428 -12.28 -8.78 2.33
C ASP A 428 -13.17 -7.93 3.23
N MET A 429 -13.27 -8.36 4.48
CA MET A 429 -13.84 -7.55 5.57
C MET A 429 -12.82 -6.50 6.04
N PRO A 430 -13.24 -5.27 6.33
CA PRO A 430 -14.62 -4.80 6.45
C PRO A 430 -15.25 -4.25 5.16
N ILE A 431 -14.51 -4.11 4.05
CA ILE A 431 -15.03 -3.49 2.82
C ILE A 431 -16.26 -4.24 2.28
N PHE A 432 -16.24 -5.58 2.26
CA PHE A 432 -17.36 -6.42 1.81
C PHE A 432 -18.42 -6.73 2.90
N HIS A 433 -18.53 -5.93 3.97
CA HIS A 433 -19.63 -6.07 4.92
C HIS A 433 -21.01 -5.87 4.25
N ASN A 434 -21.07 -5.03 3.22
CA ASN A 434 -22.24 -4.82 2.36
C ASN A 434 -21.87 -5.18 0.90
N PRO A 435 -21.96 -6.47 0.51
CA PRO A 435 -21.51 -6.92 -0.80
C PRO A 435 -22.37 -6.35 -1.94
N GLU A 436 -23.63 -6.01 -1.69
CA GLU A 436 -24.50 -5.36 -2.70
C GLU A 436 -24.09 -3.91 -3.00
N ALA A 437 -23.52 -3.19 -2.01
CA ALA A 437 -22.91 -1.89 -2.25
C ALA A 437 -21.60 -2.02 -3.04
N ALA A 438 -20.70 -2.93 -2.63
CA ALA A 438 -19.42 -3.16 -3.30
C ALA A 438 -19.57 -3.63 -4.75
N VAL A 439 -20.55 -4.52 -5.02
CA VAL A 439 -20.85 -4.99 -6.38
C VAL A 439 -21.42 -3.88 -7.26
N ARG A 440 -22.28 -2.99 -6.74
CA ARG A 440 -22.77 -1.83 -7.49
C ARG A 440 -21.65 -0.85 -7.78
N ASP A 441 -20.82 -0.53 -6.78
CA ASP A 441 -19.68 0.37 -6.94
C ASP A 441 -18.71 -0.11 -8.03
N LEU A 442 -18.38 -1.40 -8.08
CA LEU A 442 -17.59 -2.02 -9.15
C LEU A 442 -18.21 -1.82 -10.55
N VAL A 443 -19.53 -2.04 -10.67
CA VAL A 443 -20.27 -1.90 -11.95
C VAL A 443 -20.39 -0.43 -12.37
N ASP A 444 -20.67 0.48 -11.44
CA ASP A 444 -20.82 1.92 -11.67
C ASP A 444 -19.48 2.61 -12.00
N HIS A 445 -18.35 2.02 -11.57
CA HIS A 445 -17.00 2.37 -12.03
C HIS A 445 -16.55 1.59 -13.29
N GLY A 446 -17.45 0.82 -13.91
CA GLY A 446 -17.27 0.22 -15.24
C GLY A 446 -16.59 -1.14 -15.30
N ILE A 447 -16.36 -1.83 -14.16
CA ILE A 447 -15.76 -3.17 -14.13
C ILE A 447 -16.66 -4.17 -14.85
N ASN A 448 -16.06 -4.93 -15.77
CA ASN A 448 -16.74 -5.91 -16.61
C ASN A 448 -15.95 -7.22 -16.79
N VAL A 449 -14.87 -7.42 -16.03
CA VAL A 449 -14.18 -8.70 -15.89
C VAL A 449 -14.09 -9.04 -14.40
N PHE A 450 -14.84 -10.05 -13.98
CA PHE A 450 -14.98 -10.44 -12.57
C PHE A 450 -14.07 -11.63 -12.25
N VAL A 451 -13.15 -11.45 -11.30
CA VAL A 451 -12.19 -12.48 -10.89
C VAL A 451 -12.77 -13.36 -9.79
N THR A 452 -12.89 -14.67 -10.05
CA THR A 452 -13.23 -15.68 -9.04
C THR A 452 -11.94 -16.24 -8.42
N GLN A 453 -11.86 -16.26 -7.09
CA GLN A 453 -10.68 -16.73 -6.34
C GLN A 453 -10.59 -18.27 -6.30
N PRO A 454 -9.40 -18.87 -6.09
CA PRO A 454 -9.21 -20.32 -6.22
C PRO A 454 -10.14 -21.16 -5.31
N GLU A 455 -10.31 -20.71 -4.07
CA GLU A 455 -11.19 -21.28 -3.05
C GLU A 455 -12.70 -21.13 -3.32
N GLU A 456 -13.09 -20.22 -4.22
CA GLU A 456 -14.49 -20.07 -4.67
C GLU A 456 -14.84 -21.08 -5.76
N ILE A 457 -13.87 -21.59 -6.53
CA ILE A 457 -14.11 -22.42 -7.72
C ILE A 457 -14.45 -23.88 -7.32
N PRO A 458 -15.64 -24.42 -7.68
CA PRO A 458 -16.02 -25.78 -7.31
C PRO A 458 -15.06 -26.85 -7.84
N GLY A 459 -14.73 -27.84 -7.01
CA GLY A 459 -13.89 -28.98 -7.38
C GLY A 459 -12.41 -28.66 -7.67
N PHE A 460 -11.93 -27.46 -7.30
CA PHE A 460 -10.57 -26.96 -7.54
C PHE A 460 -9.43 -27.93 -7.17
N ALA A 461 -9.63 -28.79 -6.17
CA ALA A 461 -8.67 -29.81 -5.73
C ALA A 461 -8.37 -30.90 -6.79
N LEU A 462 -9.19 -31.01 -7.85
CA LEU A 462 -9.14 -32.06 -8.87
C LEU A 462 -9.23 -33.50 -8.31
N ASP A 463 -9.86 -33.69 -7.15
CA ASP A 463 -10.09 -35.01 -6.52
C ASP A 463 -11.29 -35.76 -7.13
N GLY A 464 -12.19 -35.04 -7.81
CA GLY A 464 -13.41 -35.56 -8.41
C GLY A 464 -14.70 -35.04 -7.75
N THR A 465 -14.59 -34.35 -6.62
CA THR A 465 -15.70 -33.60 -5.99
C THR A 465 -16.22 -32.50 -6.92
N TRP A 466 -17.39 -31.99 -6.61
CA TRP A 466 -17.98 -30.77 -7.15
C TRP A 466 -19.12 -30.38 -6.22
N GLU A 467 -19.15 -29.13 -5.79
CA GLU A 467 -20.13 -28.63 -4.85
C GLU A 467 -20.96 -27.53 -5.50
N ASP A 468 -22.15 -27.89 -5.99
CA ASP A 468 -23.16 -26.95 -6.45
C ASP A 468 -23.77 -26.21 -5.26
N ARG A 469 -23.07 -25.20 -4.74
CA ARG A 469 -23.54 -24.31 -3.68
C ARG A 469 -24.34 -23.15 -4.28
N GLU A 470 -25.66 -23.27 -4.34
CA GLU A 470 -26.53 -22.14 -4.70
C GLU A 470 -26.31 -20.96 -3.73
N GLY A 471 -26.24 -19.73 -4.27
CA GLY A 471 -25.89 -18.52 -3.50
C GLY A 471 -24.40 -18.38 -3.11
N GLY A 472 -23.54 -19.35 -3.44
CA GLY A 472 -22.09 -19.24 -3.22
C GLY A 472 -21.43 -18.24 -4.17
N GLN A 473 -20.25 -17.71 -3.80
CA GLN A 473 -19.62 -16.61 -4.53
C GLN A 473 -19.32 -16.90 -6.01
N PHE A 474 -19.02 -18.15 -6.37
CA PHE A 474 -18.92 -18.56 -7.77
C PHE A 474 -20.22 -18.34 -8.56
N VAL A 475 -21.39 -18.60 -7.96
CA VAL A 475 -22.70 -18.34 -8.59
C VAL A 475 -22.93 -16.85 -8.77
N ASN A 476 -22.58 -16.05 -7.76
CA ASN A 476 -22.69 -14.60 -7.79
C ASN A 476 -21.80 -14.01 -8.90
N ASN A 477 -20.53 -14.41 -8.96
CA ASN A 477 -19.58 -14.00 -10.00
C ASN A 477 -20.05 -14.44 -11.40
N VAL A 478 -20.65 -15.63 -11.55
CA VAL A 478 -21.23 -16.12 -12.82
C VAL A 478 -22.40 -15.26 -13.28
N GLU A 479 -23.32 -14.89 -12.39
CA GLU A 479 -24.44 -14.01 -12.75
C GLU A 479 -23.97 -12.58 -13.05
N LEU A 480 -23.01 -12.03 -12.30
CA LEU A 480 -22.38 -10.74 -12.59
C LEU A 480 -21.66 -10.73 -13.94
N ALA A 481 -20.87 -11.77 -14.23
CA ALA A 481 -20.24 -11.94 -15.53
C ALA A 481 -21.26 -12.03 -16.65
N LYS A 482 -22.40 -12.71 -16.43
CA LYS A 482 -23.47 -12.87 -17.42
C LYS A 482 -24.23 -11.57 -17.70
N GLN A 483 -24.49 -10.76 -16.66
CA GLN A 483 -25.16 -9.46 -16.77
C GLN A 483 -24.23 -8.36 -17.31
N HIS A 484 -23.01 -8.23 -16.76
CA HIS A 484 -22.15 -7.06 -16.96
C HIS A 484 -20.89 -7.30 -17.80
N GLY A 485 -20.42 -8.54 -18.03
CA GLY A 485 -19.26 -8.74 -18.90
C GLY A 485 -18.69 -10.15 -19.05
N MET A 486 -17.64 -10.47 -18.29
CA MET A 486 -16.82 -11.68 -18.43
C MET A 486 -16.37 -12.23 -17.07
N LEU A 487 -16.16 -13.55 -16.98
CA LEU A 487 -15.64 -14.24 -15.80
C LEU A 487 -14.16 -14.63 -15.98
N LEU A 488 -13.32 -14.38 -14.98
CA LEU A 488 -11.95 -14.87 -14.96
C LEU A 488 -11.75 -15.85 -13.79
N LEU A 489 -11.44 -17.10 -14.12
CA LEU A 489 -11.27 -18.17 -13.14
C LEU A 489 -9.79 -18.21 -12.69
N TYR A 490 -9.46 -17.47 -11.64
CA TYR A 490 -8.11 -17.43 -11.08
C TYR A 490 -7.82 -18.70 -10.29
N MET A 491 -6.75 -19.40 -10.65
CA MET A 491 -6.43 -20.72 -10.11
C MET A 491 -5.27 -20.71 -9.11
N GLY A 492 -4.47 -19.64 -9.05
CA GLY A 492 -3.38 -19.52 -8.08
C GLY A 492 -2.37 -20.67 -8.09
N TRP A 493 -2.16 -21.34 -9.22
CA TRP A 493 -1.21 -22.44 -9.34
C TRP A 493 0.18 -21.96 -9.72
N ASP A 494 1.20 -22.49 -9.06
CA ASP A 494 2.60 -22.24 -9.38
C ASP A 494 3.41 -23.55 -9.52
N ALA A 495 4.69 -23.44 -9.88
CA ALA A 495 5.57 -24.59 -10.14
C ALA A 495 6.05 -25.35 -8.88
N GLY A 496 5.62 -24.96 -7.69
CA GLY A 496 5.67 -25.69 -6.42
C GLY A 496 4.28 -26.05 -5.89
N ARG A 497 3.23 -25.27 -6.18
CA ARG A 497 1.84 -25.50 -5.74
C ARG A 497 0.87 -25.68 -6.92
N ASN A 498 0.67 -26.92 -7.37
CA ASN A 498 -0.40 -27.27 -8.32
C ASN A 498 -0.86 -28.74 -8.16
N PRO A 499 -2.14 -29.07 -8.43
CA PRO A 499 -2.69 -30.43 -8.34
C PRO A 499 -2.36 -31.33 -9.54
N LEU A 500 -1.59 -30.83 -10.52
CA LEU A 500 -1.16 -31.58 -11.71
C LEU A 500 0.12 -32.38 -11.49
N GLY A 501 0.88 -32.07 -10.42
CA GLY A 501 2.20 -32.65 -10.17
C GLY A 501 3.31 -32.09 -11.08
N PHE A 502 3.08 -30.93 -11.71
CA PHE A 502 4.07 -30.20 -12.48
C PHE A 502 5.09 -29.54 -11.54
N SER A 503 6.36 -29.50 -11.91
CA SER A 503 7.38 -28.74 -11.17
C SER A 503 8.54 -28.31 -12.05
N LYS A 504 9.48 -27.51 -11.49
CA LYS A 504 10.77 -27.17 -12.12
C LYS A 504 11.52 -28.39 -12.65
N THR A 505 11.46 -29.53 -11.95
CA THR A 505 12.13 -30.79 -12.32
C THR A 505 11.23 -31.75 -13.09
N LYS A 506 9.91 -31.59 -13.02
CA LYS A 506 8.92 -32.41 -13.74
C LYS A 506 7.98 -31.51 -14.55
N GLN A 507 8.43 -31.09 -15.74
CA GLN A 507 7.70 -30.15 -16.60
C GLN A 507 6.63 -30.85 -17.48
N THR A 508 6.03 -31.94 -16.98
CA THR A 508 5.05 -32.79 -17.68
C THR A 508 4.03 -33.34 -16.69
N ILE A 509 2.79 -33.56 -17.14
CA ILE A 509 1.70 -34.09 -16.30
C ILE A 509 1.38 -35.55 -16.62
N ASP A 510 1.12 -36.35 -15.59
CA ASP A 510 0.85 -37.78 -15.75
C ASP A 510 -0.54 -38.03 -16.36
N PRO A 511 -0.77 -39.16 -17.06
CA PRO A 511 -2.08 -39.50 -17.61
C PRO A 511 -3.23 -39.47 -16.59
N ALA A 512 -2.94 -39.83 -15.33
CA ALA A 512 -3.90 -39.75 -14.23
C ALA A 512 -4.26 -38.29 -13.86
N ALA A 513 -3.26 -37.41 -13.77
CA ALA A 513 -3.48 -35.98 -13.51
C ALA A 513 -4.24 -35.32 -14.66
N LYS A 514 -3.86 -35.62 -15.92
CA LYS A 514 -4.57 -35.19 -17.12
C LYS A 514 -6.03 -35.66 -17.15
N LYS A 515 -6.33 -36.90 -16.73
CA LYS A 515 -7.71 -37.40 -16.63
C LYS A 515 -8.54 -36.62 -15.60
N ARG A 516 -7.98 -36.32 -14.42
CA ARG A 516 -8.68 -35.53 -13.39
C ARG A 516 -8.91 -34.09 -13.84
N LEU A 517 -7.89 -33.45 -14.43
CA LEU A 517 -7.99 -32.11 -15.01
C LEU A 517 -9.12 -32.02 -16.06
N LEU A 518 -9.13 -32.92 -17.05
CA LEU A 518 -10.17 -32.88 -18.10
C LEU A 518 -11.57 -33.23 -17.58
N ALA A 519 -11.69 -34.07 -16.55
CA ALA A 519 -12.98 -34.32 -15.89
C ALA A 519 -13.51 -33.06 -15.17
N TRP A 520 -12.65 -32.31 -14.48
CA TRP A 520 -13.00 -31.05 -13.83
C TRP A 520 -13.32 -29.94 -14.83
N VAL A 521 -12.46 -29.74 -15.84
CA VAL A 521 -12.72 -28.77 -16.93
C VAL A 521 -14.03 -29.09 -17.65
N GLY A 522 -14.37 -30.37 -17.81
CA GLY A 522 -15.68 -30.81 -18.32
C GLY A 522 -16.86 -30.35 -17.45
N LYS A 523 -16.75 -30.44 -16.11
CA LYS A 523 -17.78 -29.93 -15.19
C LYS A 523 -17.90 -28.41 -15.27
N VAL A 524 -16.79 -27.67 -15.22
CA VAL A 524 -16.76 -26.20 -15.34
C VAL A 524 -17.42 -25.74 -16.65
N PHE A 525 -17.03 -26.35 -17.78
CA PHE A 525 -17.60 -26.03 -19.09
C PHE A 525 -19.10 -26.31 -19.15
N ALA A 526 -19.55 -27.47 -18.65
CA ALA A 526 -20.96 -27.83 -18.63
C ALA A 526 -21.79 -26.91 -17.74
N TYR A 527 -21.29 -26.58 -16.55
CA TYR A 527 -21.96 -25.67 -15.60
C TYR A 527 -22.13 -24.27 -16.18
N LEU A 528 -21.05 -23.65 -16.69
CA LEU A 528 -21.10 -22.31 -17.25
C LEU A 528 -21.99 -22.24 -18.51
N SER A 529 -21.94 -23.27 -19.36
CA SER A 529 -22.85 -23.41 -20.51
C SER A 529 -24.31 -23.51 -20.06
N ALA A 530 -24.62 -24.30 -19.02
CA ALA A 530 -25.97 -24.47 -18.49
C ALA A 530 -26.51 -23.20 -17.79
N LYS A 531 -25.63 -22.37 -17.20
CA LYS A 531 -25.99 -21.05 -16.66
C LYS A 531 -26.14 -19.97 -17.73
N GLY A 532 -25.77 -20.26 -18.99
CA GLY A 532 -25.88 -19.34 -20.13
C GLY A 532 -24.66 -18.43 -20.34
N LEU A 533 -23.49 -18.80 -19.84
CA LEU A 533 -22.23 -18.07 -20.05
C LEU A 533 -21.39 -18.78 -21.14
N PRO A 534 -21.38 -18.28 -22.39
CA PRO A 534 -20.67 -18.92 -23.50
C PRO A 534 -19.14 -18.83 -23.34
N PRO A 535 -18.36 -19.68 -24.05
CA PRO A 535 -16.92 -19.81 -23.83
C PRO A 535 -16.10 -18.53 -24.09
N ASP A 536 -16.59 -17.59 -24.89
CA ASP A 536 -15.96 -16.29 -25.15
C ASP A 536 -16.23 -15.24 -24.04
N ARG A 537 -17.09 -15.56 -23.07
CA ARG A 537 -17.36 -14.75 -21.87
C ARG A 537 -16.72 -15.31 -20.59
N TRP A 538 -15.82 -16.28 -20.69
CA TRP A 538 -14.99 -16.70 -19.55
C TRP A 538 -13.63 -17.28 -19.95
N ALA A 539 -12.62 -17.14 -19.07
CA ALA A 539 -11.29 -17.70 -19.29
C ALA A 539 -10.71 -18.35 -18.02
N PHE A 540 -9.85 -19.35 -18.19
CA PHE A 540 -8.97 -19.84 -17.12
C PHE A 540 -7.72 -18.97 -16.98
N TYR A 541 -7.33 -18.68 -15.75
CA TYR A 541 -6.17 -17.90 -15.35
C TYR A 541 -5.30 -18.79 -14.43
N PRO A 542 -4.41 -19.63 -15.01
CA PRO A 542 -3.83 -20.76 -14.26
C PRO A 542 -2.79 -20.33 -13.21
N THR A 543 -1.96 -19.33 -13.54
CA THR A 543 -0.81 -18.89 -12.76
C THR A 543 -0.76 -17.38 -12.78
N ASP A 544 -0.55 -16.77 -11.61
CA ASP A 544 -0.32 -15.33 -11.49
C ASP A 544 1.13 -14.93 -11.77
N GLU A 545 1.28 -13.73 -12.33
CA GLU A 545 2.56 -13.09 -12.69
C GLU A 545 3.61 -14.07 -13.28
N PRO A 546 3.26 -14.94 -14.26
CA PRO A 546 4.05 -16.12 -14.61
C PRO A 546 5.41 -15.74 -15.22
N ASN A 547 6.48 -15.99 -14.46
CA ASN A 547 7.84 -16.07 -15.01
C ASN A 547 8.01 -17.29 -15.93
N ARG A 548 9.20 -17.49 -16.51
CA ARG A 548 9.45 -18.57 -17.49
C ARG A 548 8.99 -19.96 -17.03
N THR A 549 9.12 -20.30 -15.74
CA THR A 549 8.63 -21.60 -15.24
C THR A 549 7.10 -21.64 -15.15
N GLY A 550 6.48 -20.53 -14.72
CA GLY A 550 5.02 -20.37 -14.73
C GLY A 550 4.43 -20.46 -16.14
N LEU A 551 5.09 -19.88 -17.15
CA LEU A 551 4.66 -20.01 -18.55
C LEU A 551 4.70 -21.46 -19.06
N GLN A 552 5.63 -22.30 -18.60
CA GLN A 552 5.58 -23.73 -18.94
C GLN A 552 4.42 -24.46 -18.26
N LEU A 553 4.01 -24.07 -17.04
CA LEU A 553 2.80 -24.60 -16.39
C LEU A 553 1.53 -24.17 -17.16
N VAL A 554 1.40 -22.87 -17.48
CA VAL A 554 0.32 -22.32 -18.32
C VAL A 554 0.26 -23.04 -19.66
N LYS A 555 1.40 -23.27 -20.32
CA LYS A 555 1.48 -24.02 -21.59
C LYS A 555 0.98 -25.46 -21.46
N VAL A 556 1.45 -26.22 -20.45
CA VAL A 556 1.05 -27.62 -20.26
C VAL A 556 -0.44 -27.75 -19.91
N PHE A 557 -1.00 -26.79 -19.16
CA PHE A 557 -2.43 -26.66 -18.94
C PHE A 557 -3.18 -26.36 -20.25
N ALA A 558 -2.80 -25.28 -20.95
CA ALA A 558 -3.48 -24.80 -22.15
C ALA A 558 -3.42 -25.80 -23.30
N GLU A 559 -2.27 -26.45 -23.56
CA GLU A 559 -2.18 -27.56 -24.52
C GLU A 559 -3.10 -28.72 -24.15
N THR A 560 -3.27 -29.01 -22.86
CA THR A 560 -4.14 -30.11 -22.42
C THR A 560 -5.61 -29.76 -22.61
N VAL A 561 -6.01 -28.53 -22.29
CA VAL A 561 -7.39 -28.03 -22.41
C VAL A 561 -7.77 -27.80 -23.87
N LYS A 562 -6.98 -27.03 -24.64
CA LYS A 562 -7.27 -26.71 -26.05
C LYS A 562 -7.34 -27.93 -26.97
N ARG A 563 -6.58 -29.01 -26.66
CA ARG A 563 -6.67 -30.31 -27.37
C ARG A 563 -7.95 -31.10 -27.05
N TRP A 564 -8.64 -30.80 -25.95
CA TRP A 564 -9.93 -31.41 -25.60
C TRP A 564 -11.11 -30.55 -26.07
N ASN A 565 -11.03 -29.24 -25.83
CA ASN A 565 -11.93 -28.25 -26.41
C ASN A 565 -11.18 -26.93 -26.67
N SER A 566 -11.05 -26.55 -27.94
CA SER A 566 -10.35 -25.33 -28.35
C SER A 566 -11.12 -24.03 -28.10
N SER A 567 -12.42 -24.09 -27.80
CA SER A 567 -13.25 -22.90 -27.55
C SER A 567 -12.98 -22.25 -26.19
N ILE A 568 -12.46 -23.01 -25.23
CA ILE A 568 -12.19 -22.53 -23.87
C ILE A 568 -11.04 -21.52 -23.92
N GLN A 569 -11.24 -20.36 -23.31
CA GLN A 569 -10.26 -19.28 -23.33
C GLN A 569 -9.23 -19.42 -22.19
N ILE A 570 -8.00 -18.97 -22.46
CA ILE A 570 -6.87 -18.99 -21.55
C ILE A 570 -6.32 -17.56 -21.41
N TYR A 571 -6.04 -17.15 -20.18
CA TYR A 571 -5.47 -15.85 -19.83
C TYR A 571 -4.04 -16.00 -19.26
N ALA A 572 -3.17 -15.02 -19.50
CA ALA A 572 -1.87 -14.89 -18.82
C ALA A 572 -1.38 -13.43 -18.69
N ASN A 573 -0.85 -13.08 -17.52
CA ASN A 573 -0.26 -11.78 -17.18
C ASN A 573 1.26 -11.85 -16.89
N PRO A 574 2.10 -12.28 -17.85
CA PRO A 574 3.56 -12.41 -17.65
C PRO A 574 4.24 -11.10 -17.25
N ILE A 575 5.14 -11.17 -16.26
CA ILE A 575 5.88 -10.01 -15.75
C ILE A 575 7.41 -10.15 -15.94
N VAL A 576 8.12 -9.02 -15.95
CA VAL A 576 9.57 -8.98 -16.24
C VAL A 576 10.39 -9.15 -14.95
N GLN A 577 10.63 -10.40 -14.54
CA GLN A 577 11.48 -10.72 -13.39
C GLN A 577 12.96 -10.83 -13.76
N ARG A 578 13.85 -10.13 -13.03
CA ARG A 578 15.32 -10.18 -13.23
C ARG A 578 15.93 -11.58 -13.00
N SER A 579 15.33 -12.38 -12.13
CA SER A 579 15.84 -13.70 -11.70
C SER A 579 15.44 -14.87 -12.61
N SER A 580 14.43 -14.68 -13.47
CA SER A 580 13.91 -15.70 -14.40
C SER A 580 13.25 -14.98 -15.59
N PRO A 581 14.06 -14.26 -16.41
CA PRO A 581 13.52 -13.41 -17.46
C PRO A 581 12.78 -14.22 -18.53
N ILE A 582 11.70 -13.63 -19.03
CA ILE A 582 10.87 -14.17 -20.10
C ILE A 582 11.46 -13.72 -21.44
N GLU A 583 11.56 -14.61 -22.41
CA GLU A 583 12.01 -14.29 -23.76
C GLU A 583 10.84 -14.14 -24.76
N MET A 584 11.11 -13.46 -25.87
CA MET A 584 10.23 -13.45 -27.05
C MET A 584 9.93 -14.87 -27.58
N SER A 585 10.81 -15.83 -27.33
CA SER A 585 10.64 -17.25 -27.63
C SER A 585 9.54 -17.89 -26.78
N ASP A 586 9.51 -17.62 -25.47
CA ASP A 586 8.48 -18.11 -24.55
C ASP A 586 7.09 -17.60 -24.97
N LEU A 587 6.96 -16.29 -25.21
CA LEU A 587 5.69 -15.66 -25.60
C LEU A 587 5.15 -16.21 -26.93
N ARG A 588 5.98 -16.29 -27.97
CA ARG A 588 5.60 -16.86 -29.28
C ARG A 588 5.23 -18.34 -29.20
N ASN A 589 5.81 -19.10 -28.26
CA ASN A 589 5.48 -20.50 -28.03
C ASN A 589 4.13 -20.72 -27.31
N LEU A 590 3.61 -19.71 -26.62
CA LEU A 590 2.29 -19.73 -25.98
C LEU A 590 1.20 -19.01 -26.79
N ASP A 591 1.57 -18.20 -27.79
CA ASP A 591 0.60 -17.37 -28.53
C ASP A 591 -0.55 -18.14 -29.21
N PRO A 592 -0.38 -19.38 -29.73
CA PRO A 592 -1.50 -20.19 -30.24
C PRO A 592 -2.41 -20.79 -29.16
N LEU A 593 -2.11 -20.58 -27.87
CA LEU A 593 -2.73 -21.26 -26.72
C LEU A 593 -3.37 -20.30 -25.72
N VAL A 594 -2.79 -19.11 -25.53
CA VAL A 594 -3.32 -18.02 -24.71
C VAL A 594 -4.20 -17.13 -25.58
N ASP A 595 -5.43 -16.85 -25.16
CA ASP A 595 -6.37 -15.99 -25.89
C ASP A 595 -6.27 -14.54 -25.40
N PHE A 596 -6.15 -14.34 -24.08
CA PHE A 596 -6.04 -13.03 -23.44
C PHE A 596 -4.66 -12.83 -22.78
N TRP A 597 -3.84 -11.94 -23.33
CA TRP A 597 -2.58 -11.50 -22.72
C TRP A 597 -2.80 -10.21 -21.91
N GLN A 598 -2.26 -10.10 -20.70
CA GLN A 598 -2.25 -8.86 -19.90
C GLN A 598 -0.86 -8.52 -19.32
N PRO A 599 0.10 -8.05 -20.14
CA PRO A 599 1.39 -7.55 -19.67
C PRO A 599 1.29 -6.29 -18.78
N GLN A 600 2.24 -6.16 -17.86
CA GLN A 600 2.51 -4.89 -17.15
C GLN A 600 3.07 -3.83 -18.10
N ILE A 601 2.76 -2.53 -17.86
CA ILE A 601 3.23 -1.40 -18.68
C ILE A 601 4.76 -1.40 -18.95
N PRO A 602 5.67 -1.63 -17.97
CA PRO A 602 7.11 -1.72 -18.24
C PRO A 602 7.52 -2.80 -19.25
N ALA A 603 6.73 -3.86 -19.44
CA ALA A 603 6.97 -4.86 -20.48
C ALA A 603 6.67 -4.34 -21.89
N LEU A 604 5.77 -3.35 -22.03
CA LEU A 604 5.43 -2.68 -23.29
C LEU A 604 6.49 -1.66 -23.72
N HIS A 605 7.24 -1.11 -22.75
CA HIS A 605 8.32 -0.15 -22.95
C HIS A 605 9.65 -0.89 -23.21
N GLY A 606 9.81 -2.11 -22.68
CA GLY A 606 10.92 -3.01 -23.00
C GLY A 606 10.74 -3.82 -24.30
N PRO A 607 11.74 -4.65 -24.69
CA PRO A 607 11.73 -5.39 -25.96
C PRO A 607 10.57 -6.37 -26.16
N LEU A 608 9.96 -6.85 -25.06
CA LEU A 608 8.78 -7.73 -25.16
C LEU A 608 7.54 -6.98 -25.69
N GLY A 609 7.53 -5.64 -25.65
CA GLY A 609 6.44 -4.82 -26.16
C GLY A 609 6.15 -5.02 -27.65
N GLU A 610 7.15 -5.40 -28.45
CA GLU A 610 6.94 -5.73 -29.88
C GLU A 610 5.99 -6.90 -30.08
N PHE A 611 5.98 -7.87 -29.17
CA PHE A 611 5.06 -9.01 -29.24
C PHE A 611 3.61 -8.54 -29.04
N TYR A 612 3.32 -7.85 -27.93
CA TYR A 612 1.97 -7.41 -27.58
C TYR A 612 1.42 -6.38 -28.57
N LYS A 613 2.22 -5.38 -28.94
CA LYS A 613 1.86 -4.35 -29.95
C LYS A 613 1.70 -4.94 -31.36
N GLY A 614 2.22 -6.15 -31.60
CA GLY A 614 2.05 -6.91 -32.85
C GLY A 614 0.83 -7.83 -32.90
N LEU A 615 0.11 -8.03 -31.79
CA LEU A 615 -1.01 -8.96 -31.72
C LEU A 615 -2.19 -8.54 -32.61
N ARG A 616 -2.87 -9.54 -33.19
CA ARG A 616 -4.10 -9.36 -33.99
C ARG A 616 -5.38 -9.79 -33.26
N LYS A 617 -5.23 -10.32 -32.06
CA LYS A 617 -6.31 -10.70 -31.14
C LYS A 617 -6.44 -9.68 -30.02
N GLU A 618 -7.50 -9.84 -29.22
CA GLU A 618 -7.73 -9.06 -28.01
C GLU A 618 -6.59 -9.26 -27.00
N TRP A 619 -6.07 -8.17 -26.44
CA TRP A 619 -5.08 -8.17 -25.36
C TRP A 619 -5.29 -6.92 -24.49
N TRP A 620 -4.87 -7.00 -23.23
CA TRP A 620 -5.14 -6.02 -22.18
C TRP A 620 -3.82 -5.52 -21.57
N LEU A 621 -3.81 -4.48 -20.76
CA LEU A 621 -2.64 -4.09 -19.95
C LEU A 621 -2.97 -3.99 -18.47
N ILE A 622 -1.95 -4.09 -17.61
CA ILE A 622 -2.09 -3.93 -16.16
C ILE A 622 -1.06 -2.94 -15.61
N SER A 623 -1.41 -2.22 -14.55
CA SER A 623 -0.43 -1.61 -13.65
C SER A 623 -0.45 -2.26 -12.26
N SER A 624 0.68 -2.16 -11.58
CA SER A 624 0.90 -2.71 -10.24
C SER A 624 1.36 -1.54 -9.35
N PRO A 625 0.41 -0.84 -8.70
CA PRO A 625 0.68 0.34 -7.87
C PRO A 625 1.81 0.09 -6.86
N LYS A 626 2.60 1.14 -6.56
CA LYS A 626 3.73 1.01 -5.63
C LYS A 626 3.23 1.12 -4.18
N SER A 627 3.71 0.26 -3.29
CA SER A 627 3.46 0.43 -1.85
C SER A 627 4.14 1.71 -1.32
N PRO A 628 3.46 2.57 -0.53
CA PRO A 628 2.05 2.48 -0.12
C PRO A 628 1.07 2.90 -1.23
N ALA A 629 0.03 2.09 -1.50
CA ALA A 629 -0.82 2.27 -2.69
C ALA A 629 -1.55 3.63 -2.75
N LYS A 630 -1.91 4.15 -1.57
CA LYS A 630 -2.57 5.46 -1.37
C LYS A 630 -1.73 6.65 -1.82
N LEU A 631 -0.41 6.51 -1.98
CA LEU A 631 0.49 7.60 -2.41
C LEU A 631 0.74 7.66 -3.93
N ASN A 632 0.16 6.76 -4.74
CA ASN A 632 0.33 6.82 -6.20
C ASN A 632 -0.58 7.89 -6.82
N SER A 633 -0.08 8.59 -7.85
CA SER A 633 -0.81 9.66 -8.53
C SER A 633 -2.11 9.15 -9.17
N PRO A 634 -3.29 9.73 -8.83
CA PRO A 634 -4.55 9.42 -9.52
C PRO A 634 -4.43 9.54 -11.04
N LEU A 635 -3.78 10.60 -11.54
CA LEU A 635 -3.53 10.79 -12.97
C LEU A 635 -2.70 9.65 -13.59
N HIS A 636 -1.47 9.45 -13.10
CA HIS A 636 -0.47 8.64 -13.80
C HIS A 636 -0.64 7.13 -13.58
N GLU A 637 -1.15 6.71 -12.41
CA GLU A 637 -1.29 5.28 -12.06
C GLU A 637 -2.68 4.73 -12.43
N TYR A 638 -3.72 5.57 -12.43
CA TYR A 638 -5.12 5.14 -12.58
C TYR A 638 -5.79 5.68 -13.85
N ARG A 639 -5.91 7.02 -14.02
CA ARG A 639 -6.58 7.62 -15.20
C ARG A 639 -5.85 7.34 -16.51
N MET A 640 -4.52 7.41 -16.49
CA MET A 640 -3.66 7.13 -17.64
C MET A 640 -3.78 5.69 -18.18
N LEU A 641 -4.34 4.73 -17.44
CA LEU A 641 -4.49 3.34 -17.93
C LEU A 641 -5.35 3.27 -19.20
N GLY A 642 -6.41 4.08 -19.27
CA GLY A 642 -7.24 4.22 -20.48
C GLY A 642 -6.45 4.79 -21.66
N TRP A 643 -5.70 5.87 -21.43
CA TRP A 643 -4.84 6.49 -22.44
C TRP A 643 -3.77 5.52 -22.96
N TRP A 644 -3.12 4.76 -22.07
CA TRP A 644 -2.16 3.73 -22.45
C TRP A 644 -2.79 2.61 -23.27
N ALA A 645 -3.98 2.14 -22.90
CA ALA A 645 -4.65 1.10 -23.66
C ALA A 645 -5.09 1.59 -25.03
N TRP A 646 -5.54 2.85 -25.14
CA TRP A 646 -5.87 3.45 -26.42
C TRP A 646 -4.62 3.62 -27.29
N HIS A 647 -3.54 4.20 -26.73
CA HIS A 647 -2.29 4.47 -27.43
C HIS A 647 -1.62 3.18 -27.97
N TYR A 648 -1.53 2.13 -27.15
CA TYR A 648 -0.97 0.84 -27.58
C TYR A 648 -1.97 -0.04 -28.35
N GLY A 649 -3.23 0.37 -28.48
CA GLY A 649 -4.27 -0.40 -29.18
C GLY A 649 -4.81 -1.60 -28.41
N ALA A 650 -4.51 -1.70 -27.10
CA ALA A 650 -5.08 -2.70 -26.21
C ALA A 650 -6.61 -2.54 -26.09
N LYS A 651 -7.25 -3.61 -25.63
CA LYS A 651 -8.71 -3.75 -25.48
C LYS A 651 -9.12 -4.10 -24.05
N GLY A 652 -8.19 -3.99 -23.11
CA GLY A 652 -8.49 -4.04 -21.68
C GLY A 652 -7.45 -3.34 -20.81
N VAL A 653 -7.85 -2.99 -19.60
CA VAL A 653 -7.07 -2.33 -18.55
C VAL A 653 -7.42 -2.92 -17.19
N GLY A 654 -6.49 -2.82 -16.24
CA GLY A 654 -6.75 -3.09 -14.84
C GLY A 654 -5.56 -2.72 -13.96
N PHE A 655 -5.78 -2.83 -12.66
CA PHE A 655 -4.73 -2.72 -11.64
C PHE A 655 -5.07 -3.62 -10.45
N TRP A 656 -4.11 -3.77 -9.54
CA TRP A 656 -4.26 -4.52 -8.29
C TRP A 656 -4.16 -3.55 -7.09
N SER A 657 -5.17 -3.39 -6.23
CA SER A 657 -6.46 -4.10 -6.15
C SER A 657 -7.62 -3.18 -5.71
N TYR A 658 -8.81 -3.74 -5.55
CA TYR A 658 -9.99 -3.00 -5.10
C TYR A 658 -10.05 -2.86 -3.58
N SER A 659 -9.85 -3.97 -2.85
CA SER A 659 -10.19 -4.09 -1.42
C SER A 659 -9.07 -4.55 -0.48
N ASP A 660 -7.87 -4.88 -0.99
CA ASP A 660 -6.88 -5.59 -0.17
C ASP A 660 -6.29 -4.69 0.93
N THR A 661 -6.80 -4.88 2.15
CA THR A 661 -6.29 -4.31 3.42
C THR A 661 -5.59 -5.36 4.29
N THR A 662 -5.28 -6.54 3.75
CA THR A 662 -4.88 -7.72 4.54
C THR A 662 -5.90 -8.18 5.61
N GLY A 663 -7.16 -7.72 5.55
CA GLY A 663 -8.21 -8.01 6.53
C GLY A 663 -8.33 -6.99 7.67
N SER A 664 -7.93 -5.74 7.42
CA SER A 664 -8.00 -4.62 8.35
C SER A 664 -8.78 -3.42 7.76
N SER A 665 -8.79 -2.27 8.44
CA SER A 665 -9.57 -1.10 8.01
C SER A 665 -8.84 -0.27 6.95
N ALA A 666 -9.50 0.06 5.84
CA ALA A 666 -8.88 0.89 4.80
C ALA A 666 -8.60 2.32 5.29
N TRP A 667 -9.22 2.75 6.40
CA TRP A 667 -8.92 4.02 7.07
C TRP A 667 -7.60 4.00 7.87
N LEU A 668 -6.91 2.85 7.97
CA LEU A 668 -5.81 2.63 8.92
C LEU A 668 -4.60 1.91 8.25
N ASP A 669 -3.91 2.59 7.33
CA ASP A 669 -2.77 2.03 6.54
C ASP A 669 -1.51 1.63 7.36
N ILE A 670 -1.61 1.50 8.69
CA ILE A 670 -0.51 1.20 9.62
C ILE A 670 -0.76 -0.01 10.53
N ASP A 671 -1.89 -0.73 10.39
CA ASP A 671 -2.20 -1.91 11.21
C ASP A 671 -1.81 -3.25 10.55
N GLY A 672 -1.72 -3.28 9.22
CA GLY A 672 -1.29 -4.43 8.42
C GLY A 672 0.22 -4.67 8.43
N TYR A 673 0.61 -5.92 8.12
CA TYR A 673 2.03 -6.31 7.97
C TYR A 673 2.72 -5.68 6.73
N ARG A 674 1.92 -5.07 5.86
CA ARG A 674 2.28 -4.21 4.72
C ARG A 674 1.23 -3.09 4.63
N SER A 675 1.46 -2.11 3.77
CA SER A 675 0.41 -1.16 3.37
C SER A 675 -0.78 -1.87 2.72
N ASP A 676 -1.92 -1.21 2.78
CA ASP A 676 -3.08 -1.51 1.97
C ASP A 676 -2.78 -1.32 0.48
N PHE A 677 -3.52 -2.06 -0.34
CA PHE A 677 -3.64 -1.88 -1.78
C PHE A 677 -5.06 -1.54 -2.21
N ALA A 678 -6.03 -1.51 -1.28
CA ALA A 678 -7.40 -1.07 -1.51
C ALA A 678 -7.48 0.31 -2.18
N VAL A 679 -8.39 0.43 -3.14
CA VAL A 679 -8.73 1.68 -3.84
C VAL A 679 -10.00 2.33 -3.29
N VAL A 680 -10.78 1.61 -2.49
CA VAL A 680 -11.97 2.13 -1.79
C VAL A 680 -11.86 1.99 -0.27
N TYR A 681 -12.81 2.58 0.44
CA TYR A 681 -12.89 2.59 1.90
C TYR A 681 -14.27 2.08 2.36
N GLU A 682 -14.34 1.43 3.52
CA GLU A 682 -15.61 1.01 4.12
C GLU A 682 -16.38 2.17 4.79
N SER A 683 -17.71 2.10 4.80
CA SER A 683 -18.59 2.94 5.62
C SER A 683 -19.83 2.18 6.07
N GLU A 684 -20.58 2.66 7.06
CA GLU A 684 -21.78 1.96 7.59
C GLU A 684 -22.86 1.71 6.51
N ASP A 685 -23.01 2.63 5.55
CA ASP A 685 -23.92 2.51 4.41
C ASP A 685 -23.35 1.77 3.18
N GLY A 686 -22.08 1.34 3.22
CA GLY A 686 -21.43 0.63 2.10
C GLY A 686 -20.00 1.10 1.78
N ILE A 687 -19.82 1.73 0.62
CA ILE A 687 -18.50 2.07 0.06
C ILE A 687 -18.30 3.59 -0.02
N VAL A 688 -17.13 4.03 0.43
CA VAL A 688 -16.57 5.37 0.16
C VAL A 688 -15.53 5.22 -0.96
N SER A 689 -15.83 5.87 -2.10
CA SER A 689 -14.92 5.93 -3.25
C SER A 689 -13.68 6.77 -2.93
N SER A 690 -12.70 6.78 -3.83
CA SER A 690 -11.48 7.57 -3.70
C SER A 690 -11.13 8.30 -4.99
N ARG A 691 -10.24 9.29 -4.88
CA ARG A 691 -9.67 9.98 -6.04
C ARG A 691 -8.93 9.02 -6.97
N ARG A 692 -8.28 7.98 -6.44
CA ARG A 692 -7.66 6.91 -7.25
C ARG A 692 -8.70 6.09 -8.02
N TRP A 693 -9.89 5.89 -7.47
CA TRP A 693 -10.94 5.07 -8.07
C TRP A 693 -11.77 5.82 -9.13
N GLU A 694 -12.21 7.05 -8.83
CA GLU A 694 -12.84 7.93 -9.80
C GLU A 694 -11.89 8.25 -10.98
N ALA A 695 -10.58 8.39 -10.72
CA ALA A 695 -9.57 8.54 -11.78
C ALA A 695 -9.55 7.35 -12.75
N PHE A 696 -9.62 6.11 -12.24
CA PHE A 696 -9.67 4.93 -13.09
C PHE A 696 -10.93 4.91 -13.97
N ARG A 697 -12.10 5.19 -13.38
CA ARG A 697 -13.38 5.29 -14.12
C ARG A 697 -13.31 6.34 -15.23
N GLU A 698 -12.82 7.55 -14.92
CA GLU A 698 -12.66 8.62 -15.91
C GLU A 698 -11.68 8.21 -17.02
N GLY A 699 -10.65 7.42 -16.71
CA GLY A 699 -9.78 6.79 -17.71
C GLY A 699 -10.51 5.81 -18.65
N LEU A 700 -11.52 5.07 -18.16
CA LEU A 700 -12.36 4.23 -19.03
C LEU A 700 -13.24 5.07 -19.96
N GLU A 701 -13.68 6.24 -19.52
CA GLU A 701 -14.49 7.19 -20.29
C GLU A 701 -13.64 7.96 -21.32
N ASP A 702 -12.43 8.37 -20.94
CA ASP A 702 -11.40 8.88 -21.87
C ASP A 702 -11.14 7.89 -23.02
N TYR A 703 -11.01 6.59 -22.73
CA TYR A 703 -10.85 5.56 -23.77
C TYR A 703 -12.05 5.52 -24.72
N ARG A 704 -13.29 5.63 -24.24
CA ARG A 704 -14.50 5.64 -25.09
C ARG A 704 -14.47 6.85 -26.02
N LEU A 705 -14.21 8.04 -25.47
CA LEU A 705 -14.10 9.29 -26.25
C LEU A 705 -13.01 9.20 -27.32
N LEU A 706 -11.84 8.66 -27.00
CA LEU A 706 -10.71 8.45 -27.93
C LEU A 706 -11.00 7.37 -28.99
N ALA A 707 -11.66 6.28 -28.62
CA ALA A 707 -12.01 5.18 -29.51
C ALA A 707 -13.11 5.53 -30.53
N ALA A 708 -13.99 6.46 -30.17
CA ALA A 708 -15.04 7.00 -31.05
C ALA A 708 -14.52 7.96 -32.15
N GLN A 709 -13.32 8.53 -31.96
CA GLN A 709 -12.79 9.54 -32.88
C GLN A 709 -12.56 9.05 -34.30
N SER A 710 -12.67 9.98 -35.27
CA SER A 710 -12.34 9.69 -36.65
C SER A 710 -10.90 9.15 -36.79
N GLN A 711 -10.68 8.23 -37.73
CA GLN A 711 -9.37 7.61 -37.92
C GLN A 711 -8.25 8.62 -38.25
N ARG A 712 -8.59 9.84 -38.71
CA ARG A 712 -7.63 10.94 -38.87
C ARG A 712 -7.16 11.49 -37.52
N VAL A 713 -8.08 11.80 -36.62
CA VAL A 713 -7.80 12.30 -35.26
C VAL A 713 -7.03 11.25 -34.47
N GLN A 714 -7.46 9.98 -34.56
CA GLN A 714 -6.76 8.87 -33.92
C GLN A 714 -5.31 8.72 -34.41
N ARG A 715 -5.04 8.91 -35.71
CA ARG A 715 -3.67 8.87 -36.25
C ARG A 715 -2.81 10.05 -35.78
N SER A 716 -3.36 11.27 -35.66
CA SER A 716 -2.61 12.44 -35.20
C SER A 716 -2.31 12.42 -33.70
N LEU A 717 -3.16 11.81 -32.88
CA LEU A 717 -2.87 11.58 -31.46
C LEU A 717 -2.01 10.32 -31.28
N GLY A 718 -2.14 9.31 -32.15
CA GLY A 718 -1.36 8.07 -32.10
C GLY A 718 0.13 8.24 -32.41
N THR A 719 0.55 9.41 -32.89
CA THR A 719 1.96 9.79 -33.06
C THR A 719 2.60 10.44 -31.83
N ILE A 720 1.85 10.61 -30.72
CA ILE A 720 2.42 11.06 -29.44
C ILE A 720 3.34 9.96 -28.90
N ASN A 721 4.56 10.31 -28.48
CA ASN A 721 5.54 9.39 -27.90
C ASN A 721 5.12 8.97 -26.48
N PRO A 722 5.23 7.69 -26.08
CA PRO A 722 5.13 7.26 -24.69
C PRO A 722 5.86 8.15 -23.68
N GLU A 723 7.09 8.59 -23.95
CA GLU A 723 7.85 9.48 -23.05
C GLU A 723 7.13 10.83 -22.82
N THR A 724 6.30 11.27 -23.76
CA THR A 724 5.45 12.46 -23.63
C THR A 724 4.23 12.16 -22.75
N LEU A 725 3.56 11.03 -22.96
CA LEU A 725 2.42 10.59 -22.12
C LEU A 725 2.84 10.34 -20.66
N GLU A 726 4.03 9.80 -20.40
CA GLU A 726 4.59 9.64 -19.06
C GLU A 726 4.82 10.97 -18.33
N SER A 727 4.88 12.10 -19.06
CA SER A 727 5.18 13.44 -18.53
C SER A 727 3.94 14.35 -18.38
N TRP A 728 2.80 13.95 -18.94
CA TRP A 728 1.60 14.78 -19.01
C TRP A 728 0.99 15.10 -17.64
N GLN A 729 0.65 16.37 -17.45
CA GLN A 729 -0.18 16.82 -16.34
C GLN A 729 -1.65 16.86 -16.76
N SER A 730 -2.57 17.04 -15.80
CA SER A 730 -4.01 17.06 -16.08
C SER A 730 -4.38 18.09 -17.16
N ALA A 731 -3.68 19.23 -17.20
CA ALA A 731 -3.89 20.27 -18.20
C ALA A 731 -3.58 19.83 -19.65
N ASP A 732 -2.60 18.95 -19.87
CA ASP A 732 -2.27 18.42 -21.19
C ASP A 732 -3.37 17.48 -21.69
N LEU A 733 -3.82 16.58 -20.80
CA LEU A 733 -4.93 15.66 -21.02
C LEU A 733 -6.22 16.44 -21.35
N GLU A 734 -6.58 17.42 -20.52
CA GLU A 734 -7.78 18.23 -20.72
C GLU A 734 -7.73 19.13 -21.98
N ALA A 735 -6.54 19.58 -22.41
CA ALA A 735 -6.39 20.26 -23.68
C ALA A 735 -6.72 19.34 -24.88
N VAL A 736 -6.35 18.05 -24.79
CA VAL A 736 -6.76 17.05 -25.78
C VAL A 736 -8.26 16.77 -25.69
N ARG A 737 -8.84 16.52 -24.50
CA ARG A 737 -10.29 16.29 -24.34
C ARG A 737 -11.13 17.43 -24.91
N ARG A 738 -10.82 18.69 -24.60
CA ARG A 738 -11.48 19.87 -25.17
C ARG A 738 -11.49 19.86 -26.70
N THR A 739 -10.37 19.45 -27.31
CA THR A 739 -10.25 19.30 -28.76
C THR A 739 -11.11 18.16 -29.31
N LEU A 740 -11.20 17.03 -28.61
CA LEU A 740 -12.06 15.88 -28.97
C LEU A 740 -13.56 16.18 -28.85
N LEU A 741 -13.94 17.00 -27.87
CA LEU A 741 -15.30 17.51 -27.66
C LEU A 741 -15.67 18.67 -28.63
N GLY A 742 -14.82 18.97 -29.62
CA GLY A 742 -15.09 19.98 -30.64
C GLY A 742 -15.01 21.43 -30.16
N VAL A 743 -14.50 21.68 -28.95
CA VAL A 743 -14.34 23.03 -28.40
C VAL A 743 -13.13 23.71 -29.07
N SER A 744 -13.39 24.68 -29.93
CA SER A 744 -12.32 25.47 -30.55
C SER A 744 -11.54 26.29 -29.51
N SER A 745 -10.21 26.17 -29.51
CA SER A 745 -9.31 26.91 -28.63
C SER A 745 -9.18 28.38 -29.03
N GLN A 746 -10.16 29.21 -28.62
CA GLN A 746 -10.00 30.66 -28.46
C GLN A 746 -10.47 31.07 -27.05
N PRO A 747 -9.85 32.12 -26.46
CA PRO A 747 -9.97 32.44 -25.03
C PRO A 747 -11.25 33.20 -24.66
#